data_AF-A0A954PGR2-F1
#
_entry.id   AF-A0A954PGR2-F1
#
_cell.length_a   1.000
_cell.length_b   1.000
_cell.length_c   1.000
_cell.angle_alpha   90.00
_cell.angle_beta   90.00
_cell.angle_gamma   90.00
#
_symmetry.space_group_name_H-M   'P 1'
#
loop_
_entity.id
_entity.type
_entity.pdbx_description
1 polymer ?
#
loop_
_entity_poly.entity_id
_entity_poly.type
_entity_poly.pdbx_seq_one_letter_code
_entity_poly.pdbx_strand_id
1 'polypeptide(L)'
;MPDFVSDTQNPAEFESSVRHVARQLYRHAESTGAINLDGRERDEIIDTGTELIVVEATQSRKLEKTKYDLKKSIDLIKDLRSSNRFSEYNFRIMLVTAEDPTADQAGHVKSAKAGCPKEIISFTALFSRLFDARHYIRVRGDHSFGSVRNPANEADYKVPPSEYIATALSREDTGESIHASNLAARLESGGQYVIYGDYGSGKSMTLRDIYFKTRDRFVAGKILRCPIYLNLRDHIAQTQPDEALYRHAEKVGFPGSHSLISAWRAGFVVLFLDGFDELTPPQFASSVSNLRQARRFAVELVRRFIEQTPMGAPIIIAGRESYFDGRDEARAALGYNMSAQVFDLAGFTDQDIERFLNAKGTELPTWLPTRPLLLGYLANAGLLKRGDELLALSPSNGWDQLLQQVCSREVSQVWGVGFESNDLRLFIERLATRARTSRDGRGLQDSDLRGVFRKVFGRDTDEPANLLTCRLPGLGSVPGRPGAREFIDSDFADAAASGDLGRYIEAPFGHTSSLNNVSMALSELGREMAAAHVDDVAAKVSIALRQASQHAELATTSADLMSILIDYQVGYKGPPLNIQDANFETIFVDPDLDFSGITFARCIINTVELGRSGAAQDARNFVHFHDCIIGKIEGAVSENDVPAGVLIGSTSVENYAAFTATNDAVMRSALPNEVKVLLTVLRKLFLQSGSGRQYSALRRGLPASLTKYVDPIVTLIKAEAFAQDVYIDRRTILIPNRSRSADALAIINGPNTTTLPLIERVRSL
;
A
#
# COMPACT_ATOMS: atom_id res chain seq x y z
N MET A 1 -30.88 10.21 19.75
CA MET A 1 -29.70 10.05 20.65
C MET A 1 -29.45 8.55 20.65
N PRO A 2 -28.28 8.03 21.02
CA PRO A 2 -28.27 6.62 21.38
C PRO A 2 -29.32 6.44 22.47
N ASP A 3 -30.27 5.53 22.28
CA ASP A 3 -31.03 5.00 23.39
C ASP A 3 -30.01 4.18 24.18
N PHE A 4 -29.25 4.83 25.06
CA PHE A 4 -28.14 4.27 25.85
C PHE A 4 -28.59 3.11 26.78
N VAL A 5 -29.84 2.68 26.68
CA VAL A 5 -30.57 1.86 27.66
C VAL A 5 -30.82 0.44 27.16
N SER A 6 -30.31 0.02 25.99
CA SER A 6 -30.52 -1.38 25.59
C SER A 6 -29.73 -2.39 26.42
N ASP A 7 -28.58 -2.01 27.01
CA ASP A 7 -27.67 -2.98 27.65
C ASP A 7 -27.48 -2.83 29.18
N THR A 8 -27.87 -1.72 29.83
CA THR A 8 -27.81 -1.65 31.31
C THR A 8 -29.08 -2.19 31.94
N GLN A 9 -29.32 -3.51 31.86
CA GLN A 9 -30.36 -4.15 32.69
C GLN A 9 -30.00 -4.14 34.19
N ASN A 10 -28.77 -3.79 34.55
CA ASN A 10 -28.28 -3.73 35.93
C ASN A 10 -28.35 -2.28 36.47
N PRO A 11 -29.20 -1.98 37.47
CA PRO A 11 -29.31 -0.65 38.08
C PRO A 11 -27.98 -0.10 38.64
N ALA A 12 -27.14 -0.97 39.20
CA ALA A 12 -25.85 -0.57 39.79
C ALA A 12 -24.84 -0.04 38.75
N GLU A 13 -24.85 -0.59 37.54
CA GLU A 13 -23.98 -0.14 36.45
C GLU A 13 -24.42 1.22 35.90
N PHE A 14 -25.73 1.45 35.84
CA PHE A 14 -26.29 2.74 35.45
C PHE A 14 -25.96 3.83 36.47
N GLU A 15 -26.16 3.56 37.76
CA GLU A 15 -25.77 4.47 38.85
C GLU A 15 -24.27 4.81 38.81
N SER A 16 -23.42 3.79 38.61
CA SER A 16 -21.97 3.98 38.46
C SER A 16 -21.63 4.87 37.25
N SER A 17 -22.33 4.70 36.13
CA SER A 17 -22.15 5.51 34.92
C SER A 17 -22.57 6.96 35.12
N VAL A 18 -23.73 7.20 35.77
CA VAL A 18 -24.20 8.55 36.13
C VAL A 18 -23.19 9.24 37.04
N ARG A 19 -22.75 8.55 38.10
CA ARG A 19 -21.75 9.03 39.04
C ARG A 19 -20.46 9.42 38.33
N HIS A 20 -19.98 8.56 37.44
CA HIS A 20 -18.76 8.80 36.68
C HIS A 20 -18.88 10.04 35.79
N VAL A 21 -19.95 10.20 35.02
CA VAL A 21 -20.17 11.41 34.21
C VAL A 21 -20.26 12.67 35.09
N ALA A 22 -21.02 12.60 36.18
CA ALA A 22 -21.24 13.74 37.08
C ALA A 22 -19.92 14.21 37.72
N ARG A 23 -19.08 13.30 38.22
CA ARG A 23 -17.75 13.65 38.74
C ARG A 23 -16.86 14.33 37.72
N GLN A 24 -16.95 13.90 36.46
CA GLN A 24 -16.13 14.44 35.37
C GLN A 24 -16.61 15.81 34.90
N LEU A 25 -17.92 16.09 35.03
CA LEU A 25 -18.48 17.43 34.82
C LEU A 25 -18.01 18.44 35.87
N TYR A 26 -17.82 17.99 37.11
CA TYR A 26 -17.53 18.85 38.26
C TYR A 26 -16.14 18.58 38.87
N ARG A 27 -15.12 18.30 38.04
CA ARG A 27 -13.76 17.83 38.44
C ARG A 27 -13.02 18.58 39.55
N HIS A 28 -13.41 19.82 39.87
CA HIS A 28 -12.79 20.62 40.94
C HIS A 28 -13.48 20.45 42.30
N ALA A 29 -14.47 19.56 42.38
CA ALA A 29 -15.26 19.27 43.55
C ALA A 29 -14.72 18.07 44.35
N GLU A 30 -14.68 18.16 45.69
CA GLU A 30 -14.47 17.00 46.54
C GLU A 30 -15.71 16.09 46.42
N SER A 31 -15.52 14.91 45.82
CA SER A 31 -16.55 13.87 45.74
C SER A 31 -16.43 12.96 46.95
N THR A 32 -17.54 12.77 47.66
CA THR A 32 -17.58 11.94 48.87
C THR A 32 -18.16 10.54 48.61
N GLY A 33 -18.58 10.25 47.38
CA GLY A 33 -19.07 8.93 46.95
C GLY A 33 -20.51 8.61 47.33
N ALA A 34 -20.87 7.33 47.24
CA ALA A 34 -22.11 6.83 47.83
C ALA A 34 -21.96 6.88 49.35
N ILE A 35 -22.66 7.83 49.97
CA ILE A 35 -22.62 8.02 51.42
C ILE A 35 -23.93 7.53 52.00
N ASN A 36 -23.83 6.69 53.03
CA ASN A 36 -24.93 6.48 53.96
C ASN A 36 -24.98 7.68 54.92
N LEU A 37 -25.83 8.65 54.60
CA LEU A 37 -26.21 9.75 55.50
C LEU A 37 -27.63 9.47 56.01
N ASP A 38 -27.77 9.41 57.34
CA ASP A 38 -29.03 9.14 58.06
C ASP A 38 -29.71 7.81 57.71
N GLY A 39 -28.92 6.74 57.55
CA GLY A 39 -29.43 5.39 57.32
C GLY A 39 -30.06 5.17 55.94
N ARG A 40 -29.82 6.08 54.98
CA ARG A 40 -30.30 5.97 53.60
C ARG A 40 -29.16 6.18 52.61
N GLU A 41 -28.97 5.22 51.71
CA GLU A 41 -27.97 5.30 50.63
C GLU A 41 -28.26 6.46 49.68
N ARG A 42 -27.24 7.17 49.23
CA ARG A 42 -27.31 8.23 48.20
C ARG A 42 -26.38 7.87 47.06
N ASP A 43 -26.82 8.12 45.83
CA ASP A 43 -26.06 7.66 44.66
C ASP A 43 -24.77 8.46 44.49
N GLU A 44 -24.83 9.80 44.62
CA GLU A 44 -23.65 10.68 44.67
C GLU A 44 -23.95 12.07 45.27
N ILE A 45 -22.99 12.62 46.03
CA ILE A 45 -22.98 14.03 46.46
C ILE A 45 -21.66 14.67 46.00
N ILE A 46 -21.75 15.82 45.34
CA ILE A 46 -20.61 16.54 44.76
C ILE A 46 -20.45 17.90 45.46
N ASP A 47 -19.31 18.13 46.12
CA ASP A 47 -18.98 19.37 46.83
C ASP A 47 -18.03 20.25 46.01
N THR A 48 -18.55 21.30 45.38
CA THR A 48 -17.76 22.22 44.54
C THR A 48 -17.01 23.30 45.36
N GLY A 49 -17.01 23.21 46.69
CA GLY A 49 -16.50 24.22 47.63
C GLY A 49 -17.47 25.37 47.93
N THR A 50 -18.47 25.59 47.06
CA THR A 50 -19.50 26.66 47.24
C THR A 50 -20.93 26.19 46.95
N GLU A 51 -21.09 25.04 46.28
CA GLU A 51 -22.36 24.40 45.98
C GLU A 51 -22.26 22.88 46.21
N LEU A 52 -23.25 22.32 46.90
CA LEU A 52 -23.47 20.88 47.04
C LEU A 52 -24.53 20.41 46.04
N ILE A 53 -24.13 19.49 45.16
CA ILE A 53 -25.00 18.91 44.14
C ILE A 53 -25.35 17.48 44.56
N VAL A 54 -26.63 17.23 44.84
CA VAL A 54 -27.16 15.90 45.15
C VAL A 54 -27.63 15.26 43.85
N VAL A 55 -27.05 14.12 43.50
CA VAL A 55 -27.38 13.37 42.28
C VAL A 55 -28.07 12.07 42.66
N GLU A 56 -29.23 11.82 42.06
CA GLU A 56 -29.91 10.51 42.14
C GLU A 56 -30.17 9.99 40.72
N ALA A 57 -29.95 8.71 40.49
CA ALA A 57 -30.14 8.02 39.23
C ALA A 57 -31.36 7.10 39.30
N THR A 58 -32.14 7.03 38.22
CA THR A 58 -33.29 6.13 38.16
C THR A 58 -33.54 5.59 36.76
N GLN A 59 -33.76 4.29 36.64
CA GLN A 59 -34.23 3.65 35.41
C GLN A 59 -35.77 3.64 35.31
N SER A 60 -36.47 4.04 36.38
CA SER A 60 -37.94 3.95 36.44
C SER A 60 -38.62 5.10 35.71
N ARG A 61 -39.57 4.77 34.83
CA ARG A 61 -40.49 5.75 34.21
C ARG A 61 -41.69 6.11 35.10
N LYS A 62 -41.81 5.51 36.30
CA LYS A 62 -42.94 5.73 37.20
C LYS A 62 -42.77 7.02 38.00
N LEU A 63 -43.78 7.89 37.97
CA LEU A 63 -43.80 9.15 38.72
C LEU A 63 -43.56 8.96 40.23
N GLU A 64 -44.10 7.89 40.83
CA GLU A 64 -43.94 7.62 42.27
C GLU A 64 -42.49 7.43 42.70
N LYS A 65 -41.65 6.82 41.84
CA LYS A 65 -40.22 6.67 42.12
C LYS A 65 -39.52 8.04 42.09
N THR A 66 -39.81 8.87 41.08
CA THR A 66 -39.31 10.25 41.01
C THR A 66 -39.73 11.10 42.20
N LYS A 67 -40.99 10.98 42.67
CA LYS A 67 -41.47 11.65 43.90
C LYS A 67 -40.66 11.22 45.12
N TYR A 68 -40.43 9.92 45.26
CA TYR A 68 -39.67 9.35 46.36
C TYR A 68 -38.21 9.84 46.36
N ASP A 69 -37.52 9.74 45.23
CA ASP A 69 -36.12 10.15 45.07
C ASP A 69 -35.97 11.67 45.29
N LEU A 70 -36.87 12.48 44.73
CA LEU A 70 -36.88 13.93 44.95
C LEU A 70 -37.10 14.29 46.43
N LYS A 71 -38.08 13.67 47.09
CA LYS A 71 -38.36 13.92 48.52
C LYS A 71 -37.16 13.57 49.38
N LYS A 72 -36.54 12.43 49.11
CA LYS A 72 -35.32 11.95 49.77
C LYS A 72 -34.17 12.95 49.65
N SER A 73 -33.97 13.58 48.49
CA SER A 73 -32.94 14.63 48.30
C SER A 73 -33.33 15.96 48.96
N ILE A 74 -34.61 16.35 48.94
CA ILE A 74 -35.10 17.56 49.61
C ILE A 74 -34.91 17.48 51.12
N ASP A 75 -35.26 16.34 51.73
CA ASP A 75 -35.14 16.15 53.18
C ASP A 75 -33.66 16.21 53.59
N LEU A 76 -32.75 15.57 52.83
CA LEU A 76 -31.31 15.66 53.06
C LEU A 76 -30.80 17.11 53.03
N ILE A 77 -31.23 17.92 52.06
CA ILE A 77 -30.79 19.33 51.96
C ILE A 77 -31.26 20.13 53.18
N LYS A 78 -32.46 19.87 53.72
CA LYS A 78 -32.94 20.53 54.94
C LYS A 78 -32.06 20.16 56.13
N ASP A 79 -31.71 18.89 56.26
CA ASP A 79 -30.87 18.40 57.35
C ASP A 79 -29.46 19.01 57.25
N LEU A 80 -28.86 19.02 56.06
CA LEU A 80 -27.54 19.63 55.82
C LEU A 80 -27.54 21.14 56.07
N ARG A 81 -28.60 21.86 55.70
CA ARG A 81 -28.75 23.29 56.01
C ARG A 81 -28.88 23.58 57.50
N SER A 82 -29.50 22.68 58.24
CA SER A 82 -29.61 22.82 59.70
C SER A 82 -28.28 22.53 60.42
N SER A 83 -27.34 21.86 59.74
CA SER A 83 -25.99 21.67 60.24
C SER A 83 -25.17 22.95 60.04
N ASN A 84 -24.48 23.42 61.08
CA ASN A 84 -23.59 24.59 61.00
C ASN A 84 -22.39 24.41 60.04
N ARG A 85 -22.22 23.21 59.45
CA ARG A 85 -21.10 22.86 58.57
C ARG A 85 -21.29 23.33 57.13
N PHE A 86 -22.52 23.49 56.67
CA PHE A 86 -22.85 23.84 55.27
C PHE A 86 -23.82 25.03 55.17
N SER A 87 -23.85 25.89 56.19
CA SER A 87 -24.76 27.04 56.27
C SER A 87 -24.55 28.07 55.15
N GLU A 88 -23.32 28.17 54.62
CA GLU A 88 -22.95 29.10 53.54
C GLU A 88 -23.02 28.47 52.14
N TYR A 89 -23.34 27.18 52.05
CA TYR A 89 -23.38 26.47 50.77
C TYR A 89 -24.67 26.70 49.99
N ASN A 90 -24.53 26.80 48.67
CA ASN A 90 -25.65 26.62 47.76
C ASN A 90 -25.96 25.12 47.59
N PHE A 91 -27.18 24.79 47.21
CA PHE A 91 -27.61 23.40 47.01
C PHE A 91 -28.28 23.24 45.65
N ARG A 92 -28.13 22.08 45.03
CA ARG A 92 -28.82 21.69 43.80
C ARG A 92 -29.21 20.22 43.84
N ILE A 93 -30.39 19.90 43.31
CA ILE A 93 -30.83 18.51 43.12
C ILE A 93 -30.83 18.19 41.63
N MET A 94 -30.18 17.10 41.24
CA MET A 94 -30.16 16.60 39.87
C MET A 94 -30.65 15.15 39.85
N LEU A 95 -31.82 14.93 39.24
CA LEU A 95 -32.37 13.60 39.00
C LEU A 95 -31.99 13.16 37.59
N VAL A 96 -31.34 12.02 37.45
CA VAL A 96 -30.85 11.50 36.17
C VAL A 96 -31.63 10.25 35.80
N THR A 97 -32.43 10.33 34.74
CA THR A 97 -33.22 9.20 34.24
C THR A 97 -32.45 8.46 33.14
N ALA A 98 -32.65 7.14 33.00
CA ALA A 98 -32.01 6.38 31.92
C ALA A 98 -32.44 6.89 30.53
N GLU A 99 -33.73 7.12 30.35
CA GLU A 99 -34.34 7.70 29.16
C GLU A 99 -34.78 9.15 29.40
N ASP A 100 -35.31 9.82 28.39
CA ASP A 100 -35.89 11.15 28.57
C ASP A 100 -37.06 11.13 29.59
N PRO A 101 -37.07 12.05 30.57
CA PRO A 101 -38.10 12.06 31.60
C PRO A 101 -39.47 12.31 30.99
N THR A 102 -40.50 11.66 31.54
CA THR A 102 -41.87 11.89 31.09
C THR A 102 -42.34 13.31 31.45
N ALA A 103 -43.37 13.81 30.74
CA ALA A 103 -43.94 15.13 31.01
C ALA A 103 -44.41 15.27 32.47
N ASP A 104 -44.98 14.21 33.04
CA ASP A 104 -45.43 14.18 34.44
C ASP A 104 -44.25 14.26 35.42
N GLN A 105 -43.17 13.52 35.16
CA GLN A 105 -41.95 13.57 35.97
C GLN A 105 -41.34 14.97 35.93
N ALA A 106 -41.17 15.55 34.73
CA ALA A 106 -40.63 16.89 34.54
C ALA A 106 -41.52 17.97 35.21
N GLY A 107 -42.84 17.87 35.06
CA GLY A 107 -43.81 18.77 35.69
C GLY A 107 -43.78 18.70 37.21
N HIS A 108 -43.71 17.50 37.78
CA HIS A 108 -43.59 17.32 39.22
C HIS A 108 -42.29 17.89 39.78
N VAL A 109 -41.15 17.54 39.15
CA VAL A 109 -39.85 18.06 39.57
C VAL A 109 -39.85 19.58 39.49
N LYS A 110 -40.35 20.21 38.41
CA LYS A 110 -40.39 21.68 38.29
C LYS A 110 -41.23 22.36 39.38
N SER A 111 -42.40 21.80 39.72
CA SER A 111 -43.36 22.38 40.67
C SER A 111 -43.03 22.15 42.16
N ALA A 112 -42.17 21.18 42.50
CA ALA A 112 -41.86 20.83 43.88
C ALA A 112 -41.18 21.97 44.68
N LYS A 113 -41.55 22.18 45.95
CA LYS A 113 -40.92 23.18 46.82
C LYS A 113 -39.69 22.59 47.51
N ALA A 114 -38.51 22.78 46.92
CA ALA A 114 -37.23 22.25 47.40
C ALA A 114 -36.32 23.30 48.08
N GLY A 115 -36.61 24.60 47.93
CA GLY A 115 -35.74 25.67 48.45
C GLY A 115 -34.37 25.79 47.77
N CYS A 116 -34.19 25.12 46.63
CA CYS A 116 -32.98 25.09 45.80
C CYS A 116 -33.34 24.80 44.33
N PRO A 117 -32.44 25.09 43.36
CA PRO A 117 -32.56 24.62 41.99
C PRO A 117 -32.67 23.10 41.90
N LYS A 118 -33.54 22.63 41.01
CA LYS A 118 -33.85 21.22 40.80
C LYS A 118 -34.03 20.95 39.32
N GLU A 119 -33.45 19.86 38.86
CA GLU A 119 -33.57 19.44 37.47
C GLU A 119 -33.77 17.93 37.37
N ILE A 120 -34.44 17.53 36.30
CA ILE A 120 -34.53 16.13 35.87
C ILE A 120 -34.13 16.06 34.41
N ILE A 121 -33.15 15.22 34.11
CA ILE A 121 -32.56 15.09 32.79
C ILE A 121 -32.29 13.62 32.49
N SER A 122 -32.26 13.24 31.21
CA SER A 122 -31.77 11.92 30.84
C SER A 122 -30.26 11.82 31.03
N PHE A 123 -29.76 10.60 31.20
CA PHE A 123 -28.33 10.29 31.20
C PHE A 123 -27.66 10.81 29.93
N THR A 124 -28.35 10.67 28.81
CA THR A 124 -27.99 11.22 27.51
C THR A 124 -27.76 12.74 27.53
N ALA A 125 -28.67 13.48 28.17
CA ALA A 125 -28.55 14.93 28.31
C ALA A 125 -27.42 15.31 29.28
N LEU A 126 -27.23 14.55 30.37
CA LEU A 126 -26.11 14.71 31.28
C LEU A 126 -24.78 14.51 30.55
N PHE A 127 -24.64 13.41 29.79
CA PHE A 127 -23.45 13.10 29.00
C PHE A 127 -23.15 14.19 27.97
N SER A 128 -24.18 14.74 27.32
CA SER A 128 -24.02 15.81 26.34
C SER A 128 -23.49 17.12 26.94
N ARG A 129 -23.68 17.35 28.26
CA ARG A 129 -23.01 18.45 28.96
C ARG A 129 -21.51 18.23 29.11
N LEU A 130 -21.07 16.97 29.19
CA LEU A 130 -19.66 16.63 29.30
C LEU A 130 -18.99 16.72 27.93
N PHE A 131 -19.65 16.20 26.90
CA PHE A 131 -19.13 16.14 25.53
C PHE A 131 -20.26 15.94 24.51
N ASP A 132 -20.37 16.87 23.55
CA ASP A 132 -21.30 16.75 22.42
C ASP A 132 -20.73 15.80 21.35
N ALA A 133 -20.84 14.51 21.63
CA ALA A 133 -20.38 13.43 20.76
C ALA A 133 -20.99 13.49 19.34
N ARG A 134 -22.24 13.97 19.21
CA ARG A 134 -22.90 14.06 17.90
C ARG A 134 -22.28 15.14 17.04
N HIS A 135 -22.08 16.32 17.62
CA HIS A 135 -21.44 17.41 16.92
C HIS A 135 -20.05 16.98 16.49
N TYR A 136 -19.27 16.37 17.39
CA TYR A 136 -17.95 15.83 17.07
C TYR A 136 -18.00 14.82 15.91
N ILE A 137 -18.83 13.77 15.99
CA ILE A 137 -18.92 12.74 14.93
C ILE A 137 -19.24 13.35 13.56
N ARG A 138 -20.14 14.34 13.54
CA ARG A 138 -20.53 15.03 12.31
C ARG A 138 -19.34 15.81 11.72
N VAL A 139 -18.74 16.73 12.48
CA VAL A 139 -17.64 17.57 11.97
C VAL A 139 -16.38 16.76 11.71
N ARG A 140 -16.14 15.69 12.48
CA ARG A 140 -15.08 14.73 12.23
C ARG A 140 -15.28 13.99 10.92
N GLY A 141 -16.51 13.66 10.55
CA GLY A 141 -16.84 13.01 9.27
C GLY A 141 -16.46 13.84 8.04
N ASP A 142 -16.38 15.16 8.18
CA ASP A 142 -16.01 16.11 7.13
C ASP A 142 -14.49 16.38 7.06
N HIS A 143 -13.71 15.84 7.99
CA HIS A 143 -12.25 15.95 8.02
C HIS A 143 -11.57 14.67 7.50
N SER A 144 -10.35 14.78 6.96
CA SER A 144 -9.60 13.64 6.42
C SER A 144 -9.31 12.56 7.48
N PHE A 145 -9.21 11.30 7.05
CA PHE A 145 -8.83 10.15 7.88
C PHE A 145 -7.44 9.66 7.48
N GLY A 146 -6.44 9.91 8.31
CA GLY A 146 -5.06 9.55 8.04
C GLY A 146 -4.60 10.01 6.66
N SER A 147 -4.01 9.09 5.90
CA SER A 147 -3.54 9.29 4.53
C SER A 147 -4.58 8.99 3.44
N VAL A 148 -5.86 8.81 3.80
CA VAL A 148 -6.93 8.51 2.84
C VAL A 148 -7.18 9.70 1.94
N ARG A 149 -6.98 9.49 0.63
CA ARG A 149 -7.36 10.41 -0.45
C ARG A 149 -8.26 9.72 -1.44
N ASN A 150 -9.16 10.47 -2.04
CA ASN A 150 -9.87 9.99 -3.22
C ASN A 150 -8.87 9.98 -4.39
N PRO A 151 -8.49 8.82 -4.95
CA PRO A 151 -7.44 8.83 -5.98
C PRO A 151 -7.93 9.39 -7.32
N ALA A 152 -9.23 9.68 -7.50
CA ALA A 152 -9.79 10.33 -8.70
C ALA A 152 -9.58 11.84 -8.75
N ASN A 153 -9.49 12.52 -7.60
CA ASN A 153 -9.36 13.98 -7.54
C ASN A 153 -8.43 14.47 -6.42
N GLU A 154 -7.73 13.54 -5.77
CA GLU A 154 -6.88 13.73 -4.60
C GLU A 154 -7.53 14.47 -3.43
N ALA A 155 -8.86 14.62 -3.44
CA ALA A 155 -9.57 15.34 -2.40
C ALA A 155 -9.53 14.54 -1.09
N ASP A 156 -9.13 15.24 -0.03
CA ASP A 156 -8.89 14.68 1.30
C ASP A 156 -10.18 14.34 2.08
N TYR A 157 -11.36 14.78 1.62
CA TYR A 157 -12.57 14.87 2.48
C TYR A 157 -13.79 14.05 2.03
N LYS A 158 -13.77 13.32 0.90
CA LYS A 158 -14.93 12.50 0.45
C LYS A 158 -14.54 11.24 -0.33
N VAL A 159 -14.16 10.18 0.37
CA VAL A 159 -14.07 8.82 -0.20
C VAL A 159 -15.32 8.03 0.23
N PRO A 160 -16.22 7.61 -0.67
CA PRO A 160 -17.39 6.81 -0.28
C PRO A 160 -16.97 5.51 0.43
N PRO A 161 -17.68 5.07 1.49
CA PRO A 161 -17.40 3.79 2.15
C PRO A 161 -17.45 2.59 1.18
N SER A 162 -18.24 2.68 0.11
CA SER A 162 -18.37 1.66 -0.93
C SER A 162 -17.12 1.48 -1.80
N GLU A 163 -16.16 2.40 -1.75
CA GLU A 163 -14.89 2.27 -2.48
C GLU A 163 -13.82 1.51 -1.69
N TYR A 164 -14.11 1.13 -0.44
CA TYR A 164 -13.21 0.35 0.39
C TYR A 164 -13.44 -1.15 0.23
N ILE A 165 -12.35 -1.90 0.24
CA ILE A 165 -12.39 -3.36 0.30
C ILE A 165 -11.77 -3.80 1.60
N ALA A 166 -12.57 -4.53 2.36
CA ALA A 166 -12.21 -5.00 3.68
C ALA A 166 -11.08 -6.03 3.57
N THR A 167 -9.86 -5.59 3.82
CA THR A 167 -8.72 -6.48 4.03
C THR A 167 -8.83 -7.15 5.39
N ALA A 168 -8.40 -8.40 5.48
CA ALA A 168 -8.32 -9.11 6.75
C ALA A 168 -7.13 -8.62 7.59
N LEU A 169 -7.31 -8.62 8.91
CA LEU A 169 -6.28 -8.38 9.90
C LEU A 169 -5.87 -9.73 10.47
N SER A 170 -4.59 -10.09 10.35
CA SER A 170 -4.05 -11.30 10.96
C SER A 170 -3.51 -10.98 12.35
N ARG A 171 -3.93 -11.72 13.36
CA ARG A 171 -3.43 -11.53 14.72
C ARG A 171 -2.05 -12.20 14.88
N GLU A 172 -1.07 -11.48 15.45
CA GLU A 172 0.34 -11.92 15.50
C GLU A 172 0.56 -13.21 16.30
N ASP A 173 -0.11 -13.38 17.45
CA ASP A 173 0.11 -14.49 18.37
C ASP A 173 -0.62 -15.78 17.95
N THR A 174 -1.78 -15.66 17.29
CA THR A 174 -2.63 -16.82 16.94
C THR A 174 -2.73 -17.08 15.44
N GLY A 175 -2.33 -16.14 14.58
CA GLY A 175 -2.63 -16.16 13.15
C GLY A 175 -4.12 -16.00 12.83
N GLU A 176 -4.94 -15.62 13.81
CA GLU A 176 -6.39 -15.46 13.62
C GLU A 176 -6.68 -14.32 12.64
N SER A 177 -7.32 -14.64 11.53
CA SER A 177 -7.81 -13.65 10.56
C SER A 177 -9.15 -13.07 11.02
N ILE A 178 -9.18 -11.75 11.26
CA ILE A 178 -10.38 -11.01 11.65
C ILE A 178 -10.68 -9.86 10.69
N HIS A 179 -11.95 -9.47 10.61
CA HIS A 179 -12.36 -8.27 9.86
C HIS A 179 -12.57 -7.07 10.80
N ALA A 180 -12.62 -5.88 10.21
CA ALA A 180 -12.87 -4.63 10.94
C ALA A 180 -14.15 -4.64 11.80
N SER A 181 -15.19 -5.40 11.42
CA SER A 181 -16.40 -5.59 12.23
C SER A 181 -16.13 -6.32 13.54
N ASN A 182 -15.27 -7.34 13.49
CA ASN A 182 -14.91 -8.14 14.65
C ASN A 182 -14.07 -7.30 15.60
N LEU A 183 -13.11 -6.53 15.06
CA LEU A 183 -12.31 -5.61 15.88
C LEU A 183 -13.18 -4.51 16.51
N ALA A 184 -14.10 -3.91 15.75
CA ALA A 184 -15.02 -2.90 16.28
C ALA A 184 -15.89 -3.43 17.44
N ALA A 185 -16.26 -4.71 17.43
CA ALA A 185 -16.92 -5.37 18.55
C ALA A 185 -15.97 -5.66 19.72
N ARG A 186 -14.71 -6.02 19.46
CA ARG A 186 -13.71 -6.25 20.53
C ARG A 186 -13.39 -4.97 21.30
N LEU A 187 -13.47 -3.79 20.69
CA LEU A 187 -13.21 -2.51 21.37
C LEU A 187 -14.12 -2.25 22.58
N GLU A 188 -15.24 -2.95 22.71
CA GLU A 188 -16.17 -2.83 23.83
C GLU A 188 -15.55 -3.22 25.16
N SER A 189 -14.69 -4.25 25.16
CA SER A 189 -13.99 -4.74 26.35
C SER A 189 -12.82 -3.85 26.77
N GLY A 190 -12.53 -2.78 26.02
CA GLY A 190 -11.35 -1.95 26.21
C GLY A 190 -10.08 -2.61 25.67
N GLY A 191 -8.93 -2.11 26.11
CA GLY A 191 -7.61 -2.67 25.78
C GLY A 191 -6.79 -1.85 24.79
N GLN A 192 -5.58 -2.33 24.52
CA GLN A 192 -4.63 -1.73 23.60
C GLN A 192 -4.56 -2.55 22.32
N TYR A 193 -4.64 -1.88 21.18
CA TYR A 193 -4.68 -2.51 19.86
C TYR A 193 -3.64 -1.86 18.97
N VAL A 194 -2.83 -2.67 18.31
CA VAL A 194 -1.75 -2.20 17.43
C VAL A 194 -1.96 -2.79 16.05
N ILE A 195 -2.01 -1.96 15.02
CA ILE A 195 -2.13 -2.39 13.62
C ILE A 195 -0.88 -1.99 12.86
N TYR A 196 -0.14 -2.98 12.40
CA TYR A 196 1.00 -2.82 11.52
C TYR A 196 0.63 -3.08 10.08
N GLY A 197 1.31 -2.40 9.16
CA GLY A 197 1.20 -2.69 7.74
C GLY A 197 2.14 -1.81 6.92
N ASP A 198 2.66 -2.34 5.84
CA ASP A 198 3.60 -1.62 4.98
C ASP A 198 2.94 -0.53 4.13
N TYR A 199 3.75 0.09 3.28
CA TYR A 199 3.27 1.08 2.32
C TYR A 199 2.15 0.52 1.45
N GLY A 200 1.08 1.30 1.28
CA GLY A 200 -0.03 0.96 0.40
C GLY A 200 -0.89 -0.23 0.83
N SER A 201 -0.70 -0.80 2.03
CA SER A 201 -1.49 -1.95 2.52
C SER A 201 -2.93 -1.60 2.92
N GLY A 202 -3.26 -0.32 3.07
CA GLY A 202 -4.62 0.13 3.38
C GLY A 202 -4.87 0.52 4.84
N LYS A 203 -3.84 0.66 5.70
CA LYS A 203 -3.96 1.00 7.14
C LYS A 203 -5.01 2.07 7.46
N SER A 204 -4.86 3.28 6.91
CA SER A 204 -5.77 4.39 7.19
C SER A 204 -7.21 4.09 6.73
N MET A 205 -7.37 3.35 5.63
CA MET A 205 -8.68 2.90 5.15
C MET A 205 -9.31 1.86 6.10
N THR A 206 -8.53 0.89 6.58
CA THR A 206 -8.99 -0.09 7.56
C THR A 206 -9.36 0.57 8.88
N LEU A 207 -8.54 1.49 9.40
CA LEU A 207 -8.85 2.26 10.61
C LEU A 207 -10.11 3.11 10.43
N ARG A 208 -10.31 3.70 9.26
CA ARG A 208 -11.51 4.46 8.91
C ARG A 208 -12.76 3.57 8.90
N ASP A 209 -12.66 2.36 8.35
CA ASP A 209 -13.75 1.38 8.36
C ASP A 209 -14.09 0.93 9.79
N ILE A 210 -13.07 0.65 10.62
CA ILE A 210 -13.25 0.35 12.05
C ILE A 210 -13.92 1.54 12.75
N TYR A 211 -13.47 2.77 12.50
CA TYR A 211 -14.07 3.99 13.06
C TYR A 211 -15.55 4.11 12.74
N PHE A 212 -15.96 3.92 11.48
CA PHE A 212 -17.37 4.01 11.10
C PHE A 212 -18.21 2.90 11.74
N LYS A 213 -17.69 1.67 11.82
CA LYS A 213 -18.36 0.58 12.52
C LYS A 213 -18.51 0.86 14.02
N THR A 214 -17.48 1.41 14.66
CA THR A 214 -17.54 1.85 16.06
C THR A 214 -18.51 3.02 16.25
N ARG A 215 -18.53 3.98 15.32
CA ARG A 215 -19.50 5.09 15.31
C ARG A 215 -20.92 4.56 15.24
N ASP A 216 -21.20 3.61 14.36
CA ASP A 216 -22.54 3.06 14.18
C ASP A 216 -22.99 2.29 15.43
N ARG A 217 -22.08 1.57 16.09
CA ARG A 217 -22.33 0.97 17.41
C ARG A 217 -22.63 2.01 18.48
N PHE A 218 -21.89 3.12 18.52
CA PHE A 218 -22.13 4.23 19.45
C PHE A 218 -23.49 4.89 19.21
N VAL A 219 -23.81 5.20 17.95
CA VAL A 219 -25.09 5.82 17.56
C VAL A 219 -26.27 4.90 17.89
N ALA A 220 -26.09 3.59 17.72
CA ALA A 220 -27.08 2.57 18.08
C ALA A 220 -27.18 2.29 19.59
N GLY A 221 -26.38 2.95 20.44
CA GLY A 221 -26.42 2.77 21.89
C GLY A 221 -25.73 1.50 22.41
N LYS A 222 -25.07 0.72 21.55
CA LYS A 222 -24.36 -0.52 21.92
C LYS A 222 -23.09 -0.27 22.72
N ILE A 223 -22.51 0.94 22.58
CA ILE A 223 -21.33 1.37 23.35
C ILE A 223 -21.54 2.77 23.89
N LEU A 224 -21.04 3.01 25.10
CA LEU A 224 -21.04 4.34 25.71
C LEU A 224 -19.87 5.23 25.23
N ARG A 225 -18.85 4.63 24.61
CA ARG A 225 -17.60 5.32 24.26
C ARG A 225 -17.67 5.88 22.85
N CYS A 226 -17.48 7.19 22.72
CA CYS A 226 -17.48 7.86 21.42
C CYS A 226 -16.14 7.65 20.70
N PRO A 227 -16.11 7.27 19.41
CA PRO A 227 -14.86 7.14 18.67
C PRO A 227 -14.26 8.52 18.37
N ILE A 228 -13.01 8.73 18.78
CA ILE A 228 -12.20 9.92 18.53
C ILE A 228 -11.00 9.51 17.67
N TYR A 229 -10.85 10.14 16.49
CA TYR A 229 -9.82 9.75 15.53
C TYR A 229 -8.87 10.90 15.24
N LEU A 230 -7.60 10.73 15.57
CA LEU A 230 -6.52 11.68 15.34
C LEU A 230 -5.63 11.20 14.19
N ASN A 231 -5.33 12.10 13.26
CA ASN A 231 -4.27 11.88 12.27
C ASN A 231 -2.96 12.34 12.89
N LEU A 232 -2.01 11.46 13.20
CA LEU A 232 -0.80 11.83 13.94
C LEU A 232 0.08 12.83 13.17
N ARG A 233 0.02 12.83 11.84
CA ARG A 233 0.68 13.85 10.99
C ARG A 233 0.27 15.29 11.28
N ASP A 234 -0.92 15.49 11.85
CA ASP A 234 -1.42 16.80 12.23
C ASP A 234 -0.81 17.32 13.54
N HIS A 235 -0.04 16.47 14.22
CA HIS A 235 0.47 16.64 15.58
C HIS A 235 2.00 16.53 15.67
N ILE A 236 2.69 16.87 14.58
CA ILE A 236 4.16 16.90 14.51
C ILE A 236 4.74 17.75 15.66
N ALA A 237 5.80 17.23 16.29
CA ALA A 237 6.52 17.82 17.43
C ALA A 237 5.69 18.06 18.71
N GLN A 238 4.43 17.63 18.77
CA GLN A 238 3.67 17.63 20.02
C GLN A 238 4.05 16.42 20.87
N THR A 239 4.13 16.59 22.18
CA THR A 239 4.34 15.49 23.14
C THR A 239 3.21 15.35 24.15
N GLN A 240 2.33 16.35 24.26
CA GLN A 240 1.28 16.36 25.27
C GLN A 240 -0.08 15.92 24.67
N PRO A 241 -0.69 14.83 25.17
CA PRO A 241 -2.01 14.36 24.72
C PRO A 241 -3.12 15.42 24.75
N ASP A 242 -3.17 16.23 25.81
CA ASP A 242 -4.17 17.29 25.95
C ASP A 242 -4.05 18.35 24.84
N GLU A 243 -2.82 18.74 24.51
CA GLU A 243 -2.54 19.72 23.44
C GLU A 243 -2.87 19.14 22.06
N ALA A 244 -2.60 17.84 21.85
CA ALA A 244 -2.97 17.15 20.63
C ALA A 244 -4.50 17.07 20.47
N LEU A 245 -5.23 16.71 21.52
CA LEU A 245 -6.70 16.69 21.51
C LEU A 245 -7.30 18.10 21.30
N TYR A 246 -6.71 19.11 21.92
CA TYR A 246 -7.12 20.50 21.72
C TYR A 246 -6.94 20.94 20.26
N ARG A 247 -5.74 20.74 19.71
CA ARG A 247 -5.43 21.06 18.30
C ARG A 247 -6.29 20.25 17.34
N HIS A 248 -6.57 18.98 17.65
CA HIS A 248 -7.45 18.13 16.87
C HIS A 248 -8.86 18.71 16.81
N ALA A 249 -9.43 19.11 17.96
CA ALA A 249 -10.75 19.73 18.02
C ALA A 249 -10.83 21.00 17.17
N GLU A 250 -9.83 21.89 17.24
CA GLU A 250 -9.74 23.08 16.40
C GLU A 250 -9.68 22.73 14.90
N LYS A 251 -8.82 21.78 14.51
CA LYS A 251 -8.65 21.36 13.10
C LYS A 251 -9.93 20.79 12.50
N VAL A 252 -10.70 20.01 13.27
CA VAL A 252 -11.99 19.47 12.80
C VAL A 252 -13.15 20.46 12.93
N GLY A 253 -12.93 21.66 13.50
CA GLY A 253 -13.98 22.66 13.71
C GLY A 253 -14.95 22.32 14.85
N PHE A 254 -14.50 21.56 15.86
CA PHE A 254 -15.29 21.26 17.05
C PHE A 254 -15.09 22.35 18.12
N PRO A 255 -16.14 23.13 18.49
CA PRO A 255 -15.98 24.29 19.36
C PRO A 255 -15.66 23.94 20.83
N GLY A 256 -15.89 22.68 21.23
CA GLY A 256 -15.74 22.20 22.60
C GLY A 256 -14.37 21.59 22.89
N SER A 257 -13.25 22.20 22.50
CA SER A 257 -11.90 21.59 22.59
C SER A 257 -11.56 21.00 23.97
N HIS A 258 -11.92 21.68 25.06
CA HIS A 258 -11.76 21.16 26.43
C HIS A 258 -12.70 19.99 26.78
N SER A 259 -13.90 19.95 26.19
CA SER A 259 -14.86 18.86 26.42
C SER A 259 -14.36 17.53 25.87
N LEU A 260 -13.57 17.56 24.78
CA LEU A 260 -12.94 16.37 24.21
C LEU A 260 -11.88 15.77 25.15
N ILE A 261 -11.02 16.64 25.73
CA ILE A 261 -10.04 16.25 26.75
C ILE A 261 -10.75 15.67 27.98
N SER A 262 -11.86 16.31 28.39
CA SER A 262 -12.66 15.82 29.49
C SER A 262 -13.25 14.44 29.23
N ALA A 263 -13.83 14.20 28.05
CA ALA A 263 -14.33 12.89 27.66
C ALA A 263 -13.23 11.82 27.63
N TRP A 264 -12.04 12.15 27.11
CA TRP A 264 -10.91 11.21 27.05
C TRP A 264 -10.41 10.81 28.43
N ARG A 265 -10.11 11.77 29.30
CA ARG A 265 -9.68 11.51 30.69
C ARG A 265 -10.77 10.81 31.51
N ALA A 266 -12.03 10.98 31.14
CA ALA A 266 -13.16 10.25 31.71
C ALA A 266 -13.33 8.84 31.13
N GLY A 267 -12.54 8.41 30.14
CA GLY A 267 -12.62 7.08 29.56
C GLY A 267 -13.87 6.83 28.70
N PHE A 268 -14.55 7.90 28.27
CA PHE A 268 -15.73 7.84 27.39
C PHE A 268 -15.37 7.90 25.91
N VAL A 269 -14.12 7.59 25.57
CA VAL A 269 -13.64 7.62 24.18
C VAL A 269 -13.05 6.29 23.76
N VAL A 270 -13.20 5.98 22.48
CA VAL A 270 -12.37 5.01 21.77
C VAL A 270 -11.36 5.81 20.96
N LEU A 271 -10.08 5.75 21.32
CA LEU A 271 -9.06 6.59 20.72
C LEU A 271 -8.39 5.88 19.54
N PHE A 272 -8.40 6.50 18.36
CA PHE A 272 -7.68 6.05 17.17
C PHE A 272 -6.53 7.01 16.89
N LEU A 273 -5.31 6.48 16.84
CA LEU A 273 -4.11 7.22 16.49
C LEU A 273 -3.52 6.64 15.19
N ASP A 274 -3.70 7.33 14.07
CA ASP A 274 -3.26 6.85 12.76
C ASP A 274 -1.97 7.53 12.28
N GLY A 275 -0.99 6.72 11.87
CA GLY A 275 0.26 7.16 11.26
C GLY A 275 1.37 7.49 12.28
N PHE A 276 1.68 6.61 13.22
CA PHE A 276 2.76 6.89 14.19
C PHE A 276 4.13 7.06 13.53
N ASP A 277 4.34 6.45 12.36
CA ASP A 277 5.55 6.59 11.55
C ASP A 277 5.67 7.96 10.89
N GLU A 278 4.60 8.77 10.91
CA GLU A 278 4.55 10.11 10.33
C GLU A 278 5.06 11.19 11.30
N LEU A 279 5.18 10.89 12.59
CA LEU A 279 5.69 11.80 13.61
C LEU A 279 7.20 12.05 13.46
N THR A 280 7.64 13.26 13.84
CA THR A 280 9.06 13.62 13.93
C THR A 280 9.42 14.11 15.33
N PRO A 281 10.68 13.96 15.77
CA PRO A 281 11.15 14.42 17.05
C PRO A 281 10.98 15.94 17.19
N PRO A 282 10.75 16.45 18.43
CA PRO A 282 10.87 17.87 18.70
C PRO A 282 12.30 18.37 18.41
N GLN A 283 12.45 19.62 17.98
CA GLN A 283 13.74 20.21 17.57
C GLN A 283 14.85 20.14 18.64
N PHE A 284 14.51 20.02 19.92
CA PHE A 284 15.48 19.88 21.02
C PHE A 284 16.06 18.48 21.16
N ALA A 285 15.57 17.49 20.40
CA ALA A 285 16.13 16.14 20.33
C ALA A 285 17.36 16.05 19.38
N SER A 286 17.87 17.19 18.91
CA SER A 286 18.93 17.34 17.90
C SER A 286 20.32 16.79 18.27
N SER A 287 20.45 16.18 19.45
CA SER A 287 21.69 15.60 19.97
C SER A 287 21.70 14.07 19.91
N VAL A 288 20.73 13.46 19.25
CA VAL A 288 20.55 12.01 19.26
C VAL A 288 21.39 11.37 18.16
N SER A 289 22.52 10.76 18.55
CA SER A 289 23.42 10.08 17.61
C SER A 289 22.89 8.73 17.10
N ASN A 290 21.74 8.25 17.60
CA ASN A 290 21.21 6.92 17.34
C ASN A 290 19.76 6.97 16.81
N LEU A 291 19.54 6.42 15.61
CA LEU A 291 18.24 6.37 14.94
C LEU A 291 17.13 5.74 15.81
N ARG A 292 17.43 4.70 16.61
CA ARG A 292 16.47 4.07 17.52
C ARG A 292 15.95 5.04 18.58
N GLN A 293 16.84 5.86 19.13
CA GLN A 293 16.49 6.85 20.12
C GLN A 293 15.71 8.01 19.48
N ALA A 294 16.07 8.40 18.25
CA ALA A 294 15.31 9.41 17.49
C ALA A 294 13.87 8.93 17.23
N ARG A 295 13.68 7.66 16.81
CA ARG A 295 12.36 7.05 16.65
C ARG A 295 11.56 7.02 17.94
N ARG A 296 12.21 6.66 19.07
CA ARG A 296 11.59 6.67 20.40
C ARG A 296 11.08 8.07 20.80
N PHE A 297 11.86 9.12 20.52
CA PHE A 297 11.43 10.49 20.79
C PHE A 297 10.33 10.96 19.84
N ALA A 298 10.38 10.57 18.57
CA ALA A 298 9.35 10.92 17.58
C ALA A 298 7.95 10.42 18.01
N VAL A 299 7.87 9.20 18.55
CA VAL A 299 6.59 8.59 18.96
C VAL A 299 6.21 8.86 20.42
N GLU A 300 6.86 9.82 21.09
CA GLU A 300 6.58 10.13 22.50
C GLU A 300 5.10 10.48 22.76
N LEU A 301 4.46 11.19 21.83
CA LEU A 301 3.03 11.50 21.92
C LEU A 301 2.17 10.24 22.02
N VAL A 302 2.45 9.24 21.18
CA VAL A 302 1.71 7.96 21.15
C VAL A 302 1.90 7.22 22.46
N ARG A 303 3.14 7.15 22.94
CA ARG A 303 3.46 6.53 24.22
C ARG A 303 2.73 7.19 25.39
N ARG A 304 2.68 8.53 25.42
CA ARG A 304 1.94 9.27 26.46
C ARG A 304 0.44 9.09 26.36
N PHE A 305 -0.14 8.99 25.16
CA PHE A 305 -1.54 8.62 25.00
C PHE A 305 -1.82 7.23 25.58
N ILE A 306 -0.96 6.24 25.32
CA ILE A 306 -1.08 4.89 25.88
C ILE A 306 -0.99 4.92 27.41
N GLU A 307 -0.01 5.63 27.96
CA GLU A 307 0.23 5.74 29.42
C GLU A 307 -0.90 6.47 30.15
N GLN A 308 -1.48 7.51 29.54
CA GLN A 308 -2.45 8.39 30.20
C GLN A 308 -3.92 8.03 29.90
N THR A 309 -4.17 7.15 28.94
CA THR A 309 -5.55 6.69 28.66
C THR A 309 -6.05 5.81 29.81
N PRO A 310 -7.25 6.07 30.37
CA PRO A 310 -7.78 5.33 31.52
C PRO A 310 -7.87 3.81 31.30
N MET A 311 -7.58 3.01 32.34
CA MET A 311 -7.71 1.55 32.31
C MET A 311 -9.16 1.16 32.01
N GLY A 312 -9.41 0.70 30.77
CA GLY A 312 -10.74 0.33 30.27
C GLY A 312 -11.24 1.16 29.09
N ALA A 313 -10.59 2.29 28.78
CA ALA A 313 -10.81 2.99 27.51
C ALA A 313 -9.95 2.34 26.41
N PRO A 314 -10.54 1.92 25.28
CA PRO A 314 -9.80 1.32 24.19
C PRO A 314 -8.97 2.34 23.41
N ILE A 315 -7.76 1.94 23.05
CA ILE A 315 -6.86 2.72 22.19
C ILE A 315 -6.36 1.82 21.04
N ILE A 316 -6.52 2.31 19.81
CA ILE A 316 -5.97 1.72 18.59
C ILE A 316 -4.87 2.65 18.09
N ILE A 317 -3.70 2.07 17.82
CA ILE A 317 -2.60 2.75 17.15
C ILE A 317 -2.26 2.04 15.84
N ALA A 318 -1.89 2.80 14.80
CA ALA A 318 -1.48 2.23 13.53
C ALA A 318 -0.32 2.96 12.87
N GLY A 319 0.48 2.21 12.13
CA GLY A 319 1.65 2.75 11.42
C GLY A 319 2.46 1.65 10.73
N ARG A 320 3.55 2.05 10.08
CA ARG A 320 4.43 1.12 9.34
C ARG A 320 5.27 0.27 10.28
N GLU A 321 5.34 -1.03 9.99
CA GLU A 321 6.27 -1.94 10.66
C GLU A 321 7.72 -1.56 10.37
N SER A 322 8.02 -1.30 9.08
CA SER A 322 9.35 -0.95 8.59
C SER A 322 9.97 0.33 9.17
N TYR A 323 9.18 1.09 9.92
CA TYR A 323 9.67 2.25 10.65
C TYR A 323 10.69 1.84 11.73
N PHE A 324 10.47 0.71 12.40
CA PHE A 324 11.37 0.17 13.43
C PHE A 324 12.25 -0.95 12.87
N ASP A 325 13.35 -1.30 13.54
CA ASP A 325 14.19 -2.44 13.13
C ASP A 325 13.54 -3.79 13.48
N GLY A 326 12.51 -3.79 14.32
CA GLY A 326 11.75 -4.98 14.70
C GLY A 326 10.71 -4.72 15.80
N ARG A 327 9.90 -5.75 16.08
CA ARG A 327 8.78 -5.73 17.04
C ARG A 327 9.19 -5.34 18.46
N ASP A 328 10.35 -5.81 18.93
CA ASP A 328 10.85 -5.47 20.26
C ASP A 328 11.17 -3.98 20.40
N GLU A 329 11.78 -3.38 19.37
CA GLU A 329 12.01 -1.94 19.32
C GLU A 329 10.68 -1.19 19.26
N ALA A 330 9.75 -1.61 18.41
CA ALA A 330 8.44 -0.99 18.25
C ALA A 330 7.66 -0.96 19.58
N ARG A 331 7.57 -2.11 20.27
CA ARG A 331 6.94 -2.21 21.59
C ARG A 331 7.62 -1.29 22.61
N ALA A 332 8.95 -1.30 22.66
CA ALA A 332 9.69 -0.45 23.59
C ALA A 332 9.49 1.05 23.32
N ALA A 333 9.45 1.45 22.05
CA ALA A 333 9.29 2.85 21.63
C ALA A 333 7.85 3.35 21.82
N LEU A 334 6.86 2.58 21.36
CA LEU A 334 5.44 2.92 21.45
C LEU A 334 4.89 2.75 22.87
N GLY A 335 5.44 1.83 23.67
CA GLY A 335 5.07 1.65 25.07
C GLY A 335 3.76 0.89 25.31
N TYR A 336 3.28 0.12 24.33
CA TYR A 336 2.14 -0.78 24.55
C TYR A 336 2.54 -2.01 25.38
N ASN A 337 1.59 -2.52 26.16
CA ASN A 337 1.81 -3.61 27.11
C ASN A 337 1.77 -5.00 26.44
N MET A 338 2.10 -6.05 27.21
CA MET A 338 2.12 -7.42 26.66
C MET A 338 0.74 -8.01 26.36
N SER A 339 -0.32 -7.44 26.94
CA SER A 339 -1.69 -7.86 26.67
C SER A 339 -2.31 -7.13 25.49
N ALA A 340 -1.57 -6.25 24.82
CA ALA A 340 -2.01 -5.58 23.61
C ALA A 340 -2.29 -6.60 22.50
N GLN A 341 -3.39 -6.41 21.79
CA GLN A 341 -3.70 -7.22 20.61
C GLN A 341 -3.02 -6.59 19.39
N VAL A 342 -2.04 -7.31 18.84
CA VAL A 342 -1.25 -6.88 17.69
C VAL A 342 -1.76 -7.55 16.42
N PHE A 343 -1.97 -6.76 15.37
CA PHE A 343 -2.48 -7.20 14.10
C PHE A 343 -1.60 -6.74 12.94
N ASP A 344 -1.45 -7.62 11.97
CA ASP A 344 -0.79 -7.37 10.70
C ASP A 344 -1.82 -7.22 9.59
N LEU A 345 -1.71 -6.13 8.85
CA LEU A 345 -2.47 -5.89 7.64
C LEU A 345 -1.66 -6.37 6.44
N ALA A 346 -1.96 -7.58 5.98
CA ALA A 346 -1.44 -8.08 4.72
C ALA A 346 -2.00 -7.25 3.55
N GLY A 347 -1.30 -7.24 2.41
CA GLY A 347 -1.81 -6.65 1.16
C GLY A 347 -3.07 -7.37 0.65
N PHE A 348 -3.59 -6.97 -0.52
CA PHE A 348 -4.66 -7.73 -1.15
C PHE A 348 -4.16 -9.12 -1.54
N THR A 349 -5.00 -10.13 -1.29
CA THR A 349 -4.88 -11.43 -1.94
C THR A 349 -5.40 -11.33 -3.38
N ASP A 350 -5.08 -12.30 -4.24
CA ASP A 350 -5.62 -12.35 -5.61
C ASP A 350 -7.15 -12.26 -5.63
N GLN A 351 -7.83 -12.87 -4.64
CA GLN A 351 -9.28 -12.77 -4.47
C GLN A 351 -9.76 -11.37 -4.10
N ASP A 352 -8.98 -10.62 -3.31
CA ASP A 352 -9.29 -9.23 -2.97
C ASP A 352 -9.07 -8.29 -4.17
N ILE A 353 -8.04 -8.56 -5.00
CA ILE A 353 -7.79 -7.87 -6.27
C ILE A 353 -8.98 -8.09 -7.22
N GLU A 354 -9.43 -9.34 -7.37
CA GLU A 354 -10.62 -9.65 -8.19
C GLU A 354 -11.87 -8.93 -7.68
N ARG A 355 -12.12 -8.92 -6.36
CA ARG A 355 -13.23 -8.16 -5.77
C ARG A 355 -13.10 -6.66 -6.04
N PHE A 356 -11.89 -6.12 -6.00
CA PHE A 356 -11.61 -4.71 -6.28
C PHE A 356 -11.93 -4.32 -7.70
N LEU A 357 -11.44 -5.10 -8.64
CA LEU A 357 -11.65 -4.85 -10.05
C LEU A 357 -13.13 -5.06 -10.44
N ASN A 358 -13.80 -6.08 -9.88
CA ASN A 358 -15.23 -6.29 -10.07
C ASN A 358 -16.07 -5.11 -9.54
N ALA A 359 -15.76 -4.58 -8.36
CA ALA A 359 -16.44 -3.42 -7.80
C ALA A 359 -16.24 -2.14 -8.66
N LYS A 360 -15.11 -2.06 -9.38
CA LYS A 360 -14.79 -0.95 -10.30
C LYS A 360 -15.17 -1.22 -11.76
N GLY A 361 -15.66 -2.42 -12.09
CA GLY A 361 -16.14 -2.80 -13.41
C GLY A 361 -15.05 -3.10 -14.44
N THR A 362 -13.89 -3.60 -14.02
CA THR A 362 -12.69 -3.80 -14.86
C THR A 362 -12.20 -5.26 -14.88
N GLU A 363 -11.53 -5.69 -15.96
CA GLU A 363 -10.84 -6.99 -16.08
C GLU A 363 -9.30 -6.87 -15.84
N LEU A 364 -8.65 -7.96 -15.43
CA LEU A 364 -7.22 -8.01 -15.08
C LEU A 364 -6.27 -7.87 -16.30
N PRO A 365 -5.41 -6.84 -16.37
CA PRO A 365 -4.12 -6.97 -17.01
C PRO A 365 -3.18 -7.86 -16.21
N THR A 366 -2.35 -8.65 -16.89
CA THR A 366 -1.41 -9.61 -16.28
C THR A 366 -0.25 -8.97 -15.52
N TRP A 367 -0.07 -7.65 -15.59
CA TRP A 367 1.05 -6.90 -15.02
C TRP A 367 0.68 -6.06 -13.79
N LEU A 368 -0.53 -6.21 -13.24
CA LEU A 368 -1.02 -5.38 -12.13
C LEU A 368 -0.21 -5.59 -10.84
N PRO A 369 0.21 -4.50 -10.15
CA PRO A 369 0.87 -4.62 -8.85
C PRO A 369 -0.09 -5.18 -7.78
N THR A 370 0.45 -5.96 -6.84
CA THR A 370 -0.31 -6.65 -5.79
C THR A 370 -0.88 -5.73 -4.69
N ARG A 371 -0.50 -4.44 -4.68
CA ARG A 371 -0.82 -3.52 -3.57
C ARG A 371 -2.06 -2.66 -3.86
N PRO A 372 -3.03 -2.56 -2.92
CA PRO A 372 -4.29 -1.81 -3.08
C PRO A 372 -4.12 -0.36 -3.53
N LEU A 373 -3.12 0.33 -2.98
CA LEU A 373 -2.88 1.73 -3.32
C LEU A 373 -2.46 1.90 -4.79
N LEU A 374 -1.61 1.00 -5.27
CA LEU A 374 -1.12 1.04 -6.65
C LEU A 374 -2.26 0.73 -7.62
N LEU A 375 -3.11 -0.24 -7.29
CA LEU A 375 -4.36 -0.52 -8.02
C LEU A 375 -5.33 0.68 -8.02
N GLY A 376 -5.43 1.37 -6.88
CA GLY A 376 -6.28 2.56 -6.74
C GLY A 376 -5.83 3.73 -7.62
N TYR A 377 -4.53 3.95 -7.79
CA TYR A 377 -3.99 4.94 -8.72
C TYR A 377 -4.28 4.57 -10.18
N LEU A 378 -3.99 3.31 -10.56
CA LEU A 378 -4.28 2.80 -11.90
C LEU A 378 -5.78 2.88 -12.26
N ALA A 379 -6.65 2.56 -11.29
CA ALA A 379 -8.10 2.65 -11.46
C ALA A 379 -8.59 4.06 -11.76
N ASN A 380 -8.04 5.04 -11.05
CA ASN A 380 -8.53 6.42 -11.07
C ASN A 380 -7.87 7.29 -12.13
N ALA A 381 -6.65 6.95 -12.56
CA ALA A 381 -6.04 7.52 -13.77
C ALA A 381 -6.83 7.15 -15.05
N GLY A 382 -7.92 6.39 -14.94
CA GLY A 382 -8.77 5.98 -16.06
C GLY A 382 -8.18 4.81 -16.86
N LEU A 383 -7.03 4.28 -16.44
CA LEU A 383 -6.27 3.23 -17.12
C LEU A 383 -6.94 1.85 -17.02
N LEU A 384 -8.01 1.74 -16.21
CA LEU A 384 -8.79 0.53 -15.96
C LEU A 384 -10.23 0.61 -16.48
N LYS A 385 -10.63 1.60 -17.27
CA LYS A 385 -12.03 1.68 -17.76
C LYS A 385 -12.31 0.70 -18.90
N ARG A 386 -13.43 -0.03 -18.82
CA ARG A 386 -13.96 -0.89 -19.90
C ARG A 386 -14.04 -0.16 -21.24
N GLY A 387 -13.32 -0.66 -22.24
CA GLY A 387 -13.33 -0.21 -23.64
C GLY A 387 -12.01 -0.49 -24.33
N ASP A 388 -11.98 -0.41 -25.67
CA ASP A 388 -10.81 -0.67 -26.53
C ASP A 388 -9.55 0.18 -26.19
N GLU A 389 -9.67 1.18 -25.30
CA GLU A 389 -8.58 2.05 -24.84
C GLU A 389 -7.73 1.45 -23.69
N LEU A 390 -8.21 0.41 -22.99
CA LEU A 390 -7.54 -0.25 -21.85
C LEU A 390 -6.22 -0.95 -22.26
N LEU A 391 -6.04 -1.21 -23.55
CA LEU A 391 -4.89 -1.93 -24.12
C LEU A 391 -3.88 -1.00 -24.82
N ALA A 392 -4.12 0.32 -24.81
CA ALA A 392 -3.26 1.31 -25.46
C ALA A 392 -2.15 1.87 -24.55
N LEU A 393 -2.11 1.49 -23.26
CA LEU A 393 -1.00 1.84 -22.37
C LEU A 393 -0.06 0.65 -22.23
N SER A 394 1.17 0.84 -22.71
CA SER A 394 2.28 -0.05 -22.38
C SER A 394 2.49 -0.09 -20.86
N PRO A 395 2.83 -1.25 -20.26
CA PRO A 395 3.17 -1.37 -18.84
C PRO A 395 4.16 -0.28 -18.38
N SER A 396 5.11 0.08 -19.26
CA SER A 396 6.07 1.15 -19.06
C SER A 396 5.44 2.51 -18.73
N ASN A 397 4.45 2.97 -19.50
CA ASN A 397 3.77 4.24 -19.26
C ASN A 397 2.95 4.22 -17.96
N GLY A 398 2.35 3.06 -17.62
CA GLY A 398 1.60 2.89 -16.37
C GLY A 398 2.48 3.03 -15.14
N TRP A 399 3.65 2.37 -15.15
CA TRP A 399 4.61 2.44 -14.04
C TRP A 399 5.30 3.80 -13.91
N ASP A 400 5.61 4.48 -15.02
CA ASP A 400 6.19 5.83 -15.00
C ASP A 400 5.25 6.83 -14.29
N GLN A 401 3.97 6.84 -14.69
CA GLN A 401 2.96 7.69 -14.05
C GLN A 401 2.75 7.32 -12.58
N LEU A 402 2.74 6.03 -12.26
CA LEU A 402 2.58 5.54 -10.89
C LEU A 402 3.72 6.03 -9.98
N LEU A 403 4.97 5.91 -10.42
CA LEU A 403 6.13 6.39 -9.67
C LEU A 403 6.03 7.90 -9.40
N GLN A 404 5.64 8.69 -10.42
CA GLN A 404 5.47 10.14 -10.26
C GLN A 404 4.36 10.49 -9.26
N GLN A 405 3.21 9.82 -9.33
CA GLN A 405 2.08 10.05 -8.44
C GLN A 405 2.41 9.67 -6.99
N VAL A 406 3.10 8.54 -6.79
CA VAL A 406 3.59 8.11 -5.48
C VAL A 406 4.53 9.16 -4.89
N CYS A 407 5.50 9.65 -5.66
CA CYS A 407 6.44 10.68 -5.17
C CYS A 407 5.73 12.00 -4.85
N SER A 408 4.81 12.44 -5.71
CA SER A 408 4.02 13.68 -5.52
C SER A 408 3.20 13.61 -4.24
N ARG A 409 2.57 12.45 -4.01
CA ARG A 409 1.81 12.17 -2.80
C ARG A 409 2.70 12.22 -1.56
N GLU A 410 3.83 11.51 -1.53
CA GLU A 410 4.69 11.47 -0.35
C GLU A 410 5.24 12.86 0.00
N VAL A 411 5.65 13.65 -0.99
CA VAL A 411 6.07 15.04 -0.77
C VAL A 411 4.95 15.88 -0.16
N SER A 412 3.71 15.73 -0.63
CA SER A 412 2.55 16.46 -0.07
C SER A 412 2.23 16.09 1.39
N GLN A 413 2.72 14.94 1.87
CA GLN A 413 2.48 14.45 3.23
C GLN A 413 3.58 14.85 4.21
N VAL A 414 4.72 15.34 3.72
CA VAL A 414 5.90 15.65 4.51
C VAL A 414 6.04 17.16 4.66
N TRP A 415 5.64 17.68 5.82
CA TRP A 415 5.76 19.10 6.13
C TRP A 415 7.19 19.46 6.54
N GLY A 416 7.73 20.54 5.96
CA GLY A 416 8.94 21.20 6.46
C GLY A 416 10.29 20.70 5.92
N VAL A 417 10.33 19.72 5.01
CA VAL A 417 11.60 19.18 4.49
C VAL A 417 12.02 19.79 3.13
N GLY A 418 11.12 20.53 2.46
CA GLY A 418 11.43 21.33 1.28
C GLY A 418 11.86 20.53 0.04
N PHE A 419 11.34 19.30 -0.10
CA PHE A 419 11.63 18.44 -1.26
C PHE A 419 10.62 18.67 -2.39
N GLU A 420 11.08 18.59 -3.63
CA GLU A 420 10.20 18.49 -4.80
C GLU A 420 9.94 17.02 -5.17
N SER A 421 8.80 16.74 -5.80
CA SER A 421 8.44 15.37 -6.23
C SER A 421 9.51 14.72 -7.10
N ASN A 422 10.12 15.51 -7.99
CA ASN A 422 11.13 15.02 -8.92
C ASN A 422 12.44 14.63 -8.21
N ASP A 423 12.81 15.35 -7.14
CA ASP A 423 13.99 15.00 -6.34
C ASP A 423 13.76 13.70 -5.57
N LEU A 424 12.56 13.51 -5.01
CA LEU A 424 12.20 12.26 -4.34
C LEU A 424 12.17 11.08 -5.31
N ARG A 425 11.65 11.30 -6.52
CA ARG A 425 11.69 10.30 -7.59
C ARG A 425 13.12 9.93 -7.95
N LEU A 426 13.97 10.91 -8.24
CA LEU A 426 15.39 10.70 -8.54
C LEU A 426 16.11 9.96 -7.39
N PHE A 427 15.75 10.27 -6.15
CA PHE A 427 16.27 9.58 -4.97
C PHE A 427 15.89 8.10 -4.95
N ILE A 428 14.61 7.76 -5.16
CA ILE A 428 14.13 6.38 -5.22
C ILE A 428 14.75 5.61 -6.38
N GLU A 429 14.84 6.21 -7.57
CA GLU A 429 15.45 5.59 -8.75
C GLU A 429 16.92 5.24 -8.50
N ARG A 430 17.70 6.15 -7.91
CA ARG A 430 19.11 5.88 -7.56
C ARG A 430 19.26 4.85 -6.45
N LEU A 431 18.33 4.80 -5.50
CA LEU A 431 18.30 3.74 -4.48
C LEU A 431 18.02 2.39 -5.11
N ALA A 432 17.08 2.30 -6.05
CA ALA A 432 16.78 1.08 -6.78
C ALA A 432 17.97 0.60 -7.59
N THR A 433 18.65 1.49 -8.32
CA THR A 433 19.89 1.15 -9.03
C THR A 433 21.00 0.72 -8.06
N ARG A 434 21.13 1.37 -6.90
CA ARG A 434 22.09 0.95 -5.88
C ARG A 434 21.76 -0.43 -5.28
N ALA A 435 20.48 -0.74 -5.10
CA ALA A 435 20.02 -2.03 -4.59
C ALA A 435 20.42 -3.18 -5.52
N ARG A 436 20.57 -2.94 -6.84
CA ARG A 436 21.08 -3.92 -7.82
C ARG A 436 22.51 -4.40 -7.57
N THR A 437 23.24 -3.77 -6.64
CA THR A 437 24.56 -4.26 -6.19
C THR A 437 24.47 -5.38 -5.14
N SER A 438 23.30 -5.57 -4.52
CA SER A 438 23.03 -6.70 -3.63
C SER A 438 22.83 -8.00 -4.42
N ARG A 439 22.89 -9.14 -3.72
CA ARG A 439 22.75 -10.49 -4.34
C ARG A 439 21.36 -10.74 -4.93
N ASP A 440 20.34 -10.10 -4.39
CA ASP A 440 18.93 -10.24 -4.76
C ASP A 440 18.38 -8.99 -5.47
N GLY A 441 19.23 -8.00 -5.69
CA GLY A 441 18.91 -6.75 -6.39
C GLY A 441 18.03 -5.76 -5.62
N ARG A 442 17.69 -6.04 -4.35
CA ARG A 442 16.70 -5.26 -3.58
C ARG A 442 17.24 -4.66 -2.28
N GLY A 443 18.40 -5.10 -1.81
CA GLY A 443 18.93 -4.75 -0.50
C GLY A 443 19.75 -3.46 -0.47
N LEU A 444 19.58 -2.68 0.60
CA LEU A 444 20.26 -1.41 0.88
C LEU A 444 20.79 -1.37 2.31
N GLN A 445 21.98 -0.80 2.49
CA GLN A 445 22.53 -0.46 3.80
C GLN A 445 22.23 1.01 4.16
N ASP A 446 22.32 1.36 5.44
CA ASP A 446 22.18 2.75 5.91
C ASP A 446 23.20 3.70 5.23
N SER A 447 24.42 3.23 4.98
CA SER A 447 25.43 3.98 4.24
C SER A 447 25.04 4.25 2.79
N ASP A 448 24.28 3.33 2.15
CA ASP A 448 23.79 3.52 0.79
C ASP A 448 22.73 4.62 0.76
N LEU A 449 21.78 4.58 1.71
CA LEU A 449 20.74 5.61 1.86
C LEU A 449 21.33 7.00 2.01
N ARG A 450 22.27 7.18 2.96
CA ARG A 450 22.94 8.47 3.18
C ARG A 450 23.79 8.90 2.00
N GLY A 451 24.50 7.96 1.38
CA GLY A 451 25.35 8.22 0.22
C GLY A 451 24.55 8.70 -0.99
N VAL A 452 23.44 8.03 -1.30
CA VAL A 452 22.55 8.43 -2.39
C VAL A 452 21.85 9.74 -2.04
N PHE A 453 21.40 9.93 -0.80
CA PHE A 453 20.76 11.18 -0.35
C PHE A 453 21.70 12.38 -0.58
N ARG A 454 22.96 12.29 -0.15
CA ARG A 454 23.95 13.35 -0.37
C ARG A 454 24.17 13.65 -1.85
N LYS A 455 24.19 12.62 -2.70
CA LYS A 455 24.35 12.77 -4.15
C LYS A 455 23.14 13.42 -4.84
N VAL A 456 21.94 13.30 -4.28
CA VAL A 456 20.71 13.87 -4.86
C VAL A 456 20.46 15.27 -4.32
N PHE A 457 20.47 15.42 -3.00
CA PHE A 457 20.07 16.66 -2.33
C PHE A 457 21.24 17.61 -2.03
N GLY A 458 22.49 17.19 -2.28
CA GLY A 458 23.69 18.03 -2.06
C GLY A 458 24.00 18.32 -0.59
N ARG A 459 23.32 17.68 0.35
CA ARG A 459 23.48 17.85 1.81
C ARG A 459 23.43 16.51 2.53
N ASP A 460 23.98 16.46 3.73
CA ASP A 460 23.81 15.32 4.63
C ASP A 460 22.37 15.24 5.16
N THR A 461 21.98 14.06 5.64
CA THR A 461 20.66 13.84 6.23
C THR A 461 20.57 14.51 7.61
N ASP A 462 19.59 15.39 7.79
CA ASP A 462 19.14 15.83 9.12
C ASP A 462 18.20 14.77 9.75
N GLU A 463 17.80 14.96 10.99
CA GLU A 463 16.91 14.01 11.69
C GLU A 463 15.55 13.82 11.00
N PRO A 464 14.86 14.88 10.53
CA PRO A 464 13.66 14.71 9.71
C PRO A 464 13.90 13.92 8.43
N ALA A 465 15.00 14.17 7.70
CA ALA A 465 15.34 13.42 6.49
C ALA A 465 15.67 11.95 6.79
N ASN A 466 16.38 11.66 7.88
CA ASN A 466 16.66 10.29 8.32
C ASN A 466 15.39 9.50 8.69
N LEU A 467 14.36 10.18 9.21
CA LEU A 467 13.07 9.53 9.45
C LEU A 467 12.23 9.42 8.18
N LEU A 468 12.41 10.36 7.23
CA LEU A 468 11.81 10.24 5.90
C LEU A 468 12.33 9.02 5.15
N THR A 469 13.63 8.73 5.20
CA THR A 469 14.20 7.54 4.54
C THR A 469 13.62 6.24 5.10
N CYS A 470 13.19 6.22 6.36
CA CYS A 470 12.51 5.08 6.98
C CYS A 470 11.06 4.88 6.50
N ARG A 471 10.47 5.88 5.84
CA ARG A 471 9.08 5.82 5.32
C ARG A 471 9.03 5.96 3.79
N LEU A 472 10.14 5.74 3.09
CA LEU A 472 10.11 5.78 1.62
C LEU A 472 9.13 4.74 1.08
N PRO A 473 8.38 5.08 0.02
CA PRO A 473 7.47 4.15 -0.61
C PRO A 473 8.25 2.96 -1.19
N GLY A 474 7.70 1.76 -1.03
CA GLY A 474 8.31 0.54 -1.53
C GLY A 474 9.47 -0.02 -0.70
N LEU A 475 9.98 0.69 0.32
CA LEU A 475 11.05 0.19 1.19
C LEU A 475 10.53 -0.43 2.50
N GLY A 476 11.07 -1.60 2.85
CA GLY A 476 10.84 -2.34 4.08
C GLY A 476 12.09 -2.46 4.94
N SER A 477 11.93 -2.85 6.19
CA SER A 477 13.03 -3.20 7.10
C SER A 477 13.48 -4.64 6.87
N VAL A 478 14.78 -4.92 6.97
CA VAL A 478 15.30 -6.29 6.84
C VAL A 478 15.41 -6.94 8.23
N PRO A 479 14.72 -8.07 8.50
CA PRO A 479 14.80 -8.76 9.78
C PRO A 479 16.24 -9.13 10.16
N GLY A 480 16.62 -8.85 11.41
CA GLY A 480 17.94 -9.17 11.93
C GLY A 480 19.08 -8.28 11.41
N ARG A 481 18.80 -7.25 10.60
CA ARG A 481 19.80 -6.30 10.09
C ARG A 481 19.38 -4.85 10.40
N PRO A 482 19.75 -4.33 11.58
CA PRO A 482 19.42 -2.95 11.99
C PRO A 482 19.84 -1.91 10.96
N GLY A 483 18.96 -0.98 10.62
CA GLY A 483 19.21 0.08 9.63
C GLY A 483 19.26 -0.38 8.17
N ALA A 484 19.30 -1.68 7.86
CA ALA A 484 19.19 -2.17 6.50
C ALA A 484 17.75 -2.04 5.99
N ARG A 485 17.61 -1.82 4.68
CA ARG A 485 16.34 -1.69 3.99
C ARG A 485 16.32 -2.57 2.75
N GLU A 486 15.13 -2.93 2.29
CA GLU A 486 14.95 -3.63 1.03
C GLU A 486 13.70 -3.15 0.29
N PHE A 487 13.73 -3.21 -1.04
CA PHE A 487 12.51 -3.05 -1.82
C PHE A 487 11.59 -4.25 -1.62
N ILE A 488 10.37 -3.98 -1.18
CA ILE A 488 9.36 -5.00 -0.86
C ILE A 488 8.77 -5.60 -2.14
N ASP A 489 8.75 -4.82 -3.23
CA ASP A 489 8.15 -5.18 -4.51
C ASP A 489 9.23 -5.13 -5.60
N SER A 490 9.41 -6.23 -6.33
CA SER A 490 10.43 -6.36 -7.38
C SER A 490 10.13 -5.48 -8.58
N ASP A 491 8.85 -5.35 -8.96
CA ASP A 491 8.46 -4.59 -10.15
C ASP A 491 8.60 -3.10 -9.87
N PHE A 492 8.28 -2.65 -8.65
CA PHE A 492 8.55 -1.29 -8.21
C PHE A 492 10.06 -0.98 -8.21
N ALA A 493 10.89 -1.91 -7.72
CA ALA A 493 12.35 -1.73 -7.73
C ALA A 493 12.90 -1.67 -9.16
N ASP A 494 12.45 -2.56 -10.04
CA ASP A 494 12.89 -2.65 -11.42
C ASP A 494 12.45 -1.42 -12.24
N ALA A 495 11.19 -1.01 -12.07
CA ALA A 495 10.64 0.21 -12.65
C ALA A 495 11.42 1.46 -12.20
N ALA A 496 11.73 1.58 -10.91
CA ALA A 496 12.52 2.71 -10.41
C ALA A 496 13.97 2.67 -10.92
N ALA A 497 14.61 1.50 -10.96
CA ALA A 497 15.99 1.37 -11.43
C ALA A 497 16.14 1.72 -12.93
N SER A 498 15.05 1.62 -13.71
CA SER A 498 15.03 2.02 -15.12
C SER A 498 15.42 3.50 -15.34
N GLY A 499 15.15 4.38 -14.36
CA GLY A 499 15.39 5.82 -14.50
C GLY A 499 16.86 6.18 -14.71
N ASP A 500 17.78 5.51 -14.01
CA ASP A 500 19.22 5.75 -14.21
C ASP A 500 19.71 5.18 -15.55
N LEU A 501 19.16 4.05 -16.01
CA LEU A 501 19.49 3.50 -17.33
C LEU A 501 18.97 4.40 -18.46
N GLY A 502 17.74 4.88 -18.37
CA GLY A 502 17.17 5.84 -19.32
C GLY A 502 17.99 7.13 -19.41
N ARG A 503 18.39 7.70 -18.28
CA ARG A 503 19.31 8.85 -18.24
C ARG A 503 20.66 8.56 -18.90
N TYR A 504 21.19 7.35 -18.71
CA TYR A 504 22.43 6.93 -19.37
C TYR A 504 22.28 6.79 -20.88
N ILE A 505 21.15 6.28 -21.37
CA ILE A 505 20.86 6.19 -22.81
C ILE A 505 20.81 7.57 -23.46
N GLU A 506 20.20 8.56 -22.78
CA GLU A 506 20.10 9.93 -23.26
C GLU A 506 21.44 10.69 -23.20
N ALA A 507 22.27 10.44 -22.19
CA ALA A 507 23.54 11.12 -21.97
C ALA A 507 24.69 10.14 -21.64
N PRO A 508 25.11 9.27 -22.57
CA PRO A 508 26.06 8.19 -22.29
C PRO A 508 27.48 8.66 -21.98
N PHE A 509 27.81 9.89 -22.39
CA PHE A 509 29.09 10.54 -22.07
C PHE A 509 29.07 11.31 -20.74
N GLY A 510 27.90 11.40 -20.09
CA GLY A 510 27.77 11.95 -18.74
C GLY A 510 28.23 10.92 -17.70
N HIS A 511 28.91 11.36 -16.65
CA HIS A 511 29.39 10.45 -15.61
C HIS A 511 28.21 9.88 -14.79
N THR A 512 27.90 8.59 -14.96
CA THR A 512 26.85 7.89 -14.19
C THR A 512 27.45 6.91 -13.17
N SER A 513 28.06 7.43 -12.11
CA SER A 513 28.58 6.61 -11.00
C SER A 513 27.56 5.64 -10.36
N SER A 514 26.26 5.82 -10.59
CA SER A 514 25.21 4.98 -10.01
C SER A 514 25.07 3.61 -10.67
N LEU A 515 25.43 3.46 -11.94
CA LEU A 515 25.35 2.19 -12.67
C LEU A 515 26.60 1.31 -12.48
N ASN A 516 27.63 1.84 -11.83
CA ASN A 516 28.89 1.13 -11.63
C ASN A 516 28.70 -0.07 -10.70
N ASN A 517 29.23 -1.22 -11.12
CA ASN A 517 29.26 -2.49 -10.38
C ASN A 517 27.87 -2.99 -9.96
N VAL A 518 26.83 -2.70 -10.74
CA VAL A 518 25.53 -3.35 -10.56
C VAL A 518 25.65 -4.83 -10.90
N SER A 519 25.14 -5.69 -10.02
CA SER A 519 25.30 -7.16 -10.11
C SER A 519 24.09 -7.84 -10.75
N MET A 520 22.91 -7.21 -10.62
CA MET A 520 21.64 -7.73 -11.14
C MET A 520 21.22 -6.94 -12.38
N ALA A 521 20.89 -7.63 -13.48
CA ALA A 521 20.29 -7.04 -14.67
C ALA A 521 18.84 -6.62 -14.41
N LEU A 522 18.33 -5.64 -15.17
CA LEU A 522 16.92 -5.27 -15.14
C LEU A 522 16.06 -6.39 -15.75
N SER A 523 14.82 -6.51 -15.28
CA SER A 523 13.82 -7.37 -15.91
C SER A 523 13.30 -6.74 -17.22
N GLU A 524 12.41 -7.45 -17.92
CA GLU A 524 11.77 -6.94 -19.14
C GLU A 524 11.05 -5.61 -18.88
N LEU A 525 10.39 -5.46 -17.72
CA LEU A 525 9.68 -4.23 -17.35
C LEU A 525 10.63 -3.03 -17.29
N GLY A 526 11.71 -3.13 -16.53
CA GLY A 526 12.68 -2.04 -16.36
C GLY A 526 13.40 -1.68 -17.66
N ARG A 527 13.67 -2.67 -18.53
CA ARG A 527 14.24 -2.43 -19.86
C ARG A 527 13.26 -1.74 -20.80
N GLU A 528 11.99 -2.18 -20.81
CA GLU A 528 10.93 -1.54 -21.57
C GLU A 528 10.76 -0.08 -21.13
N MET A 529 10.71 0.18 -19.81
CA MET A 529 10.63 1.52 -19.23
C MET A 529 11.81 2.42 -19.60
N ALA A 530 13.04 1.90 -19.51
CA ALA A 530 14.23 2.67 -19.86
C ALA A 530 14.23 3.08 -21.35
N ALA A 531 13.63 2.27 -22.22
CA ALA A 531 13.57 2.52 -23.66
C ALA A 531 12.29 3.27 -24.12
N ALA A 532 11.25 3.36 -23.29
CA ALA A 532 9.93 3.89 -23.68
C ALA A 532 9.94 5.35 -24.17
N HIS A 533 10.90 6.15 -23.70
CA HIS A 533 11.04 7.57 -24.08
C HIS A 533 12.20 7.84 -25.05
N VAL A 534 12.74 6.79 -25.69
CA VAL A 534 13.90 6.88 -26.58
C VAL A 534 13.44 6.94 -28.04
N ASP A 535 13.52 8.13 -28.67
CA ASP A 535 13.01 8.37 -30.03
C ASP A 535 13.61 7.46 -31.13
N ASP A 536 14.90 7.11 -31.01
CA ASP A 536 15.60 6.15 -31.90
C ASP A 536 16.38 5.15 -31.04
N VAL A 537 15.67 4.10 -30.60
CA VAL A 537 16.23 3.01 -29.79
C VAL A 537 17.50 2.45 -30.43
N ALA A 538 17.48 2.16 -31.73
CA ALA A 538 18.62 1.55 -32.41
C ALA A 538 19.87 2.45 -32.33
N ALA A 539 19.74 3.76 -32.59
CA ALA A 539 20.89 4.66 -32.56
C ALA A 539 21.35 4.98 -31.13
N LYS A 540 20.45 5.44 -30.24
CA LYS A 540 20.82 5.90 -28.89
C LYS A 540 21.33 4.75 -28.02
N VAL A 541 20.67 3.59 -28.05
CA VAL A 541 21.09 2.42 -27.27
C VAL A 541 22.41 1.86 -27.81
N SER A 542 22.64 1.86 -29.13
CA SER A 542 23.94 1.44 -29.68
C SER A 542 25.10 2.34 -29.23
N ILE A 543 24.89 3.67 -29.18
CA ILE A 543 25.89 4.62 -28.67
C ILE A 543 26.16 4.38 -27.19
N ALA A 544 25.10 4.23 -26.39
CA ALA A 544 25.22 3.94 -24.96
C ALA A 544 25.92 2.60 -24.70
N LEU A 545 25.58 1.55 -25.44
CA LEU A 545 26.20 0.23 -25.34
C LEU A 545 27.69 0.30 -25.64
N ARG A 546 28.07 0.99 -26.72
CA ARG A 546 29.48 1.19 -27.08
C ARG A 546 30.25 1.92 -25.99
N GLN A 547 29.62 2.89 -25.32
CA GLN A 547 30.27 3.61 -24.24
C GLN A 547 30.39 2.73 -23.01
N ALA A 548 29.34 2.02 -22.61
CA ALA A 548 29.33 1.12 -21.46
C ALA A 548 30.35 -0.01 -21.62
N SER A 549 30.48 -0.59 -22.82
CA SER A 549 31.38 -1.72 -23.09
C SER A 549 32.87 -1.38 -22.94
N GLN A 550 33.24 -0.10 -22.84
CA GLN A 550 34.61 0.36 -22.59
C GLN A 550 34.99 0.32 -21.10
N HIS A 551 34.01 0.10 -20.22
CA HIS A 551 34.14 0.20 -18.77
C HIS A 551 33.73 -1.13 -18.12
N ALA A 552 34.68 -1.81 -17.47
CA ALA A 552 34.42 -3.10 -16.82
C ALA A 552 33.37 -2.97 -15.71
N GLU A 553 33.33 -1.83 -15.02
CA GLU A 553 32.32 -1.51 -14.01
C GLU A 553 30.89 -1.39 -14.56
N LEU A 554 30.70 -1.35 -15.89
CA LEU A 554 29.40 -1.27 -16.57
C LEU A 554 29.05 -2.56 -17.32
N ALA A 555 29.62 -3.71 -16.96
CA ALA A 555 29.35 -5.00 -17.61
C ALA A 555 27.85 -5.35 -17.63
N THR A 556 27.20 -5.32 -16.48
CA THR A 556 25.75 -5.58 -16.35
C THR A 556 24.91 -4.51 -17.05
N THR A 557 25.33 -3.24 -17.03
CA THR A 557 24.66 -2.17 -17.81
C THR A 557 24.76 -2.44 -19.31
N SER A 558 25.90 -2.95 -19.78
CA SER A 558 26.08 -3.39 -21.18
C SER A 558 25.13 -4.55 -21.51
N ALA A 559 24.89 -5.46 -20.55
CA ALA A 559 23.92 -6.53 -20.70
C ALA A 559 22.48 -6.00 -20.81
N ASP A 560 22.09 -5.03 -19.97
CA ASP A 560 20.77 -4.39 -20.05
C ASP A 560 20.56 -3.72 -21.42
N LEU A 561 21.55 -2.95 -21.89
CA LEU A 561 21.49 -2.23 -23.17
C LEU A 561 21.44 -3.18 -24.37
N MET A 562 22.22 -4.27 -24.35
CA MET A 562 22.15 -5.31 -25.37
C MET A 562 20.78 -6.00 -25.37
N SER A 563 20.23 -6.29 -24.19
CA SER A 563 18.91 -6.91 -24.04
C SER A 563 17.81 -5.98 -24.58
N ILE A 564 17.92 -4.65 -24.39
CA ILE A 564 16.99 -3.69 -25.01
C ILE A 564 17.02 -3.80 -26.55
N LEU A 565 18.19 -3.90 -27.18
CA LEU A 565 18.28 -4.05 -28.64
C LEU A 565 17.59 -5.34 -29.12
N ILE A 566 17.77 -6.45 -28.39
CA ILE A 566 17.15 -7.74 -28.66
C ILE A 566 15.63 -7.65 -28.49
N ASP A 567 15.15 -7.10 -27.37
CA ASP A 567 13.73 -6.98 -27.02
C ASP A 567 12.97 -6.14 -28.07
N TYR A 568 13.59 -5.07 -28.55
CA TYR A 568 13.05 -4.18 -29.59
C TYR A 568 13.27 -4.69 -31.03
N GLN A 569 13.92 -5.85 -31.20
CA GLN A 569 14.23 -6.45 -32.50
C GLN A 569 14.95 -5.48 -33.44
N VAL A 570 15.97 -4.80 -32.92
CA VAL A 570 16.81 -3.87 -33.68
C VAL A 570 18.27 -4.32 -33.64
N GLY A 571 18.92 -4.34 -34.80
CA GLY A 571 20.35 -4.64 -34.89
C GLY A 571 21.22 -3.53 -34.29
N TYR A 572 22.43 -3.89 -33.88
CA TYR A 572 23.40 -2.93 -33.36
C TYR A 572 23.97 -2.06 -34.50
N LYS A 573 24.00 -0.75 -34.29
CA LYS A 573 24.55 0.23 -35.24
C LYS A 573 25.82 0.84 -34.69
N GLY A 574 26.97 0.27 -35.08
CA GLY A 574 28.26 0.85 -34.72
C GLY A 574 29.45 -0.02 -35.08
N PRO A 575 30.67 0.40 -34.70
CA PRO A 575 31.87 -0.42 -34.89
C PRO A 575 31.82 -1.67 -34.00
N PRO A 576 32.57 -2.74 -34.34
CA PRO A 576 32.62 -3.93 -33.52
C PRO A 576 32.96 -3.64 -32.05
N LEU A 577 32.29 -4.31 -31.11
CA LEU A 577 32.49 -4.15 -29.67
C LEU A 577 32.44 -5.50 -28.96
N ASN A 578 33.08 -5.53 -27.79
CA ASN A 578 33.10 -6.70 -26.91
C ASN A 578 32.31 -6.39 -25.63
N ILE A 579 31.28 -7.18 -25.35
CA ILE A 579 30.58 -7.20 -24.06
C ILE A 579 31.29 -8.23 -23.19
N GLN A 580 31.87 -7.80 -22.09
CA GLN A 580 32.74 -8.65 -21.26
C GLN A 580 32.17 -8.89 -19.88
N ASP A 581 32.38 -10.10 -19.35
CA ASP A 581 32.13 -10.44 -17.94
C ASP A 581 30.67 -10.14 -17.48
N ALA A 582 29.72 -10.33 -18.39
CA ALA A 582 28.30 -10.05 -18.19
C ALA A 582 27.46 -11.33 -18.06
N ASN A 583 26.33 -11.22 -17.37
CA ASN A 583 25.38 -12.32 -17.17
C ASN A 583 24.09 -12.07 -17.96
N PHE A 584 23.62 -13.08 -18.69
CA PHE A 584 22.38 -13.03 -19.46
C PHE A 584 21.48 -14.22 -19.12
N GLU A 585 20.19 -13.96 -18.90
CA GLU A 585 19.21 -15.02 -18.74
C GLU A 585 18.88 -15.66 -20.10
N THR A 586 18.57 -14.84 -21.10
CA THR A 586 18.27 -15.33 -22.45
C THR A 586 18.79 -14.35 -23.49
N ILE A 587 19.44 -14.88 -24.52
CA ILE A 587 19.84 -14.13 -25.72
C ILE A 587 19.13 -14.75 -26.92
N PHE A 588 18.23 -13.99 -27.54
CA PHE A 588 17.63 -14.36 -28.81
C PHE A 588 18.42 -13.75 -29.97
N VAL A 589 18.95 -14.59 -30.85
CA VAL A 589 19.69 -14.16 -32.04
C VAL A 589 18.79 -14.29 -33.25
N ASP A 590 18.23 -13.17 -33.70
CA ASP A 590 17.48 -13.09 -34.95
C ASP A 590 18.44 -13.00 -36.14
N PRO A 591 18.47 -13.98 -37.07
CA PRO A 591 19.34 -13.93 -38.24
C PRO A 591 18.98 -12.82 -39.24
N ASP A 592 17.78 -12.25 -39.15
CA ASP A 592 17.35 -11.10 -39.95
C ASP A 592 17.89 -9.76 -39.41
N LEU A 593 18.49 -9.76 -38.21
CA LEU A 593 19.12 -8.59 -37.59
C LEU A 593 20.64 -8.75 -37.61
N ASP A 594 21.36 -7.64 -37.85
CA ASP A 594 22.81 -7.65 -37.84
C ASP A 594 23.34 -7.39 -36.42
N PHE A 595 23.93 -8.42 -35.82
CA PHE A 595 24.69 -8.35 -34.58
C PHE A 595 26.12 -8.85 -34.75
N SER A 596 26.64 -8.90 -35.98
CA SER A 596 27.98 -9.39 -36.30
C SER A 596 29.11 -8.58 -35.67
N GLY A 597 28.84 -7.31 -35.38
CA GLY A 597 29.74 -6.44 -34.64
C GLY A 597 29.82 -6.74 -33.14
N ILE A 598 29.01 -7.65 -32.59
CA ILE A 598 28.96 -7.93 -31.15
C ILE A 598 29.69 -9.23 -30.83
N THR A 599 30.65 -9.15 -29.92
CA THR A 599 31.27 -10.32 -29.29
C THR A 599 30.97 -10.33 -27.81
N PHE A 600 30.34 -11.40 -27.31
CA PHE A 600 30.27 -11.70 -25.89
C PHE A 600 31.57 -12.40 -25.48
N ALA A 601 32.29 -11.86 -24.50
CA ALA A 601 33.54 -12.41 -24.03
C ALA A 601 33.46 -12.74 -22.53
N ARG A 602 33.82 -13.96 -22.12
CA ARG A 602 33.77 -14.40 -20.71
C ARG A 602 32.41 -14.15 -20.03
N CYS A 603 31.33 -14.24 -20.80
CA CYS A 603 29.98 -14.05 -20.30
C CYS A 603 29.38 -15.37 -19.82
N ILE A 604 28.44 -15.29 -18.88
CA ILE A 604 27.60 -16.42 -18.46
C ILE A 604 26.22 -16.21 -19.04
N ILE A 605 25.74 -17.18 -19.82
CA ILE A 605 24.46 -17.09 -20.51
C ILE A 605 23.64 -18.33 -20.19
N ASN A 606 22.47 -18.17 -19.57
CA ASN A 606 21.64 -19.32 -19.22
C ASN A 606 21.06 -19.97 -20.48
N THR A 607 20.42 -19.19 -21.37
CA THR A 607 19.87 -19.69 -22.63
C THR A 607 20.27 -18.83 -23.83
N VAL A 608 20.72 -19.46 -24.92
CA VAL A 608 20.87 -18.82 -26.24
C VAL A 608 19.87 -19.44 -27.20
N GLU A 609 18.99 -18.63 -27.77
CA GLU A 609 18.04 -19.05 -28.79
C GLU A 609 18.54 -18.63 -30.17
N LEU A 610 18.86 -19.62 -31.01
CA LEU A 610 19.32 -19.38 -32.38
C LEU A 610 18.13 -19.38 -33.34
N GLY A 611 17.80 -18.21 -33.90
CA GLY A 611 16.87 -18.13 -35.03
C GLY A 611 17.47 -18.78 -36.29
N ARG A 612 16.66 -19.52 -37.06
CA ARG A 612 17.08 -20.08 -38.36
C ARG A 612 16.50 -19.26 -39.51
N SER A 613 17.37 -18.74 -40.38
CA SER A 613 16.99 -18.15 -41.67
C SER A 613 16.76 -19.25 -42.71
N GLY A 614 15.80 -19.05 -43.61
CA GLY A 614 15.50 -19.97 -44.71
C GLY A 614 16.60 -20.05 -45.79
N ALA A 615 17.62 -19.17 -45.71
CA ALA A 615 18.83 -19.25 -46.50
C ALA A 615 19.96 -19.84 -45.64
N ALA A 616 20.69 -20.81 -46.20
CA ALA A 616 21.75 -21.54 -45.52
C ALA A 616 22.75 -20.62 -44.79
N GLN A 617 23.02 -20.94 -43.52
CA GLN A 617 24.33 -20.76 -42.86
C GLN A 617 25.04 -19.39 -42.96
N ASP A 618 24.36 -18.26 -43.13
CA ASP A 618 25.05 -16.96 -43.07
C ASP A 618 25.35 -16.57 -41.61
N ALA A 619 26.46 -17.11 -41.08
CA ALA A 619 27.10 -16.71 -39.82
C ALA A 619 27.46 -15.21 -39.77
N ARG A 620 27.34 -14.51 -40.90
CA ARG A 620 27.74 -13.12 -41.09
C ARG A 620 26.94 -12.10 -40.29
N ASN A 621 25.77 -12.46 -39.77
CA ASN A 621 24.93 -11.57 -38.97
C ASN A 621 24.88 -11.99 -37.49
N PHE A 622 25.47 -13.14 -37.15
CA PHE A 622 25.40 -13.69 -35.80
C PHE A 622 26.37 -13.00 -34.85
N VAL A 623 25.99 -12.95 -33.58
CA VAL A 623 26.88 -12.61 -32.48
C VAL A 623 28.00 -13.66 -32.35
N HIS A 624 29.13 -13.24 -31.81
CA HIS A 624 30.24 -14.13 -31.46
C HIS A 624 30.29 -14.37 -29.95
N PHE A 625 30.56 -15.61 -29.53
CA PHE A 625 30.77 -16.00 -28.13
C PHE A 625 32.22 -16.45 -27.96
N HIS A 626 32.98 -15.74 -27.13
CA HIS A 626 34.40 -15.98 -26.88
C HIS A 626 34.63 -16.32 -25.40
N ASP A 627 35.16 -17.51 -25.11
CA ASP A 627 35.38 -18.01 -23.74
C ASP A 627 34.13 -17.89 -22.83
N CYS A 628 32.92 -18.12 -23.36
CA CYS A 628 31.67 -18.00 -22.60
C CYS A 628 31.25 -19.32 -21.95
N ILE A 629 30.41 -19.25 -20.90
CA ILE A 629 29.71 -20.40 -20.33
C ILE A 629 28.24 -20.29 -20.71
N ILE A 630 27.72 -21.26 -21.45
CA ILE A 630 26.35 -21.28 -21.94
C ILE A 630 25.62 -22.48 -21.35
N GLY A 631 24.55 -22.26 -20.58
CA GLY A 631 23.76 -23.33 -19.99
C GLY A 631 23.01 -24.16 -21.05
N LYS A 632 22.33 -23.48 -21.98
CA LYS A 632 21.53 -24.13 -23.02
C LYS A 632 21.57 -23.36 -24.34
N ILE A 633 21.76 -24.07 -25.46
CA ILE A 633 21.48 -23.54 -26.80
C ILE A 633 20.20 -24.19 -27.34
N GLU A 634 19.19 -23.36 -27.63
CA GLU A 634 17.96 -23.76 -28.31
C GLU A 634 18.06 -23.50 -29.82
N GLY A 635 17.62 -24.48 -30.61
CA GLY A 635 17.69 -24.45 -32.07
C GLY A 635 18.91 -25.15 -32.69
N ALA A 636 19.75 -25.74 -31.85
CA ALA A 636 20.83 -26.64 -32.20
C ALA A 636 20.64 -27.98 -31.46
N VAL A 637 20.84 -29.11 -32.14
CA VAL A 637 20.76 -30.46 -31.53
C VAL A 637 22.13 -30.89 -31.03
N SER A 638 23.18 -30.30 -31.58
CA SER A 638 24.58 -30.49 -31.24
C SER A 638 25.38 -29.24 -31.60
N GLU A 639 26.63 -29.16 -31.15
CA GLU A 639 27.57 -28.08 -31.49
C GLU A 639 27.74 -27.90 -33.01
N ASN A 640 27.71 -29.00 -33.77
CA ASN A 640 27.81 -28.97 -35.23
C ASN A 640 26.64 -28.26 -35.92
N ASP A 641 25.52 -28.04 -35.23
CA ASP A 641 24.37 -27.29 -35.73
C ASP A 641 24.52 -25.78 -35.52
N VAL A 642 25.53 -25.34 -34.78
CA VAL A 642 25.83 -23.92 -34.56
C VAL A 642 26.73 -23.41 -35.69
N PRO A 643 26.45 -22.24 -36.30
CA PRO A 643 27.27 -21.74 -37.40
C PRO A 643 28.74 -21.56 -37.01
N ALA A 644 29.65 -21.94 -37.92
CA ALA A 644 31.09 -21.84 -37.69
C ALA A 644 31.51 -20.39 -37.41
N GLY A 645 32.32 -20.20 -36.36
CA GLY A 645 32.76 -18.88 -35.91
C GLY A 645 31.83 -18.18 -34.92
N VAL A 646 30.66 -18.74 -34.61
CA VAL A 646 29.79 -18.23 -33.53
C VAL A 646 30.34 -18.59 -32.16
N LEU A 647 30.81 -19.82 -31.99
CA LEU A 647 31.51 -20.27 -30.78
C LEU A 647 33.02 -20.18 -31.01
N ILE A 648 33.72 -19.41 -30.17
CA ILE A 648 35.15 -19.10 -30.28
C ILE A 648 35.83 -19.36 -28.93
N GLY A 649 37.11 -19.71 -28.96
CA GLY A 649 37.92 -19.89 -27.75
C GLY A 649 37.47 -21.10 -26.93
N SER A 650 37.53 -20.97 -25.61
CA SER A 650 37.16 -22.01 -24.64
C SER A 650 35.67 -21.98 -24.28
N THR A 651 34.81 -21.55 -25.21
CA THR A 651 33.37 -21.46 -24.96
C THR A 651 32.78 -22.84 -24.71
N SER A 652 32.07 -23.02 -23.59
CA SER A 652 31.45 -24.29 -23.19
C SER A 652 29.93 -24.19 -23.19
N VAL A 653 29.26 -25.22 -23.73
CA VAL A 653 27.79 -25.33 -23.76
C VAL A 653 27.37 -26.57 -22.98
N GLU A 654 26.52 -26.43 -21.97
CA GLU A 654 26.10 -27.59 -21.14
C GLU A 654 25.05 -28.45 -21.85
N ASN A 655 24.03 -27.83 -22.48
CA ASN A 655 22.93 -28.53 -23.11
C ASN A 655 22.58 -27.98 -24.50
N TYR A 656 22.23 -28.88 -25.43
CA TYR A 656 21.67 -28.55 -26.73
C TYR A 656 20.24 -29.05 -26.80
N ALA A 657 19.32 -28.21 -27.27
CA ALA A 657 17.92 -28.59 -27.47
C ALA A 657 17.45 -28.22 -28.87
N ALA A 658 16.93 -29.22 -29.58
CA ALA A 658 16.13 -28.96 -30.77
C ALA A 658 14.90 -28.14 -30.36
N PHE A 659 14.58 -27.08 -31.09
CA PHE A 659 13.20 -26.58 -31.09
C PHE A 659 12.31 -27.76 -31.47
N THR A 660 11.40 -28.17 -30.59
CA THR A 660 10.37 -29.17 -30.89
C THR A 660 9.65 -28.72 -32.18
N ALA A 661 9.91 -29.48 -33.26
CA ALA A 661 9.60 -29.24 -34.68
C ALA A 661 9.84 -27.80 -35.21
N THR A 662 11.06 -27.49 -35.67
CA THR A 662 11.42 -26.23 -36.36
C THR A 662 10.42 -25.81 -37.45
N ASN A 663 10.33 -24.51 -37.79
CA ASN A 663 9.54 -24.05 -38.93
C ASN A 663 9.91 -24.81 -40.22
N ASP A 664 11.18 -25.18 -40.43
CA ASP A 664 11.59 -26.03 -41.54
C ASP A 664 11.05 -27.46 -41.46
N ALA A 665 11.02 -28.07 -40.26
CA ALA A 665 10.40 -29.37 -40.06
C ALA A 665 8.89 -29.30 -40.29
N VAL A 666 8.24 -28.22 -39.85
CA VAL A 666 6.84 -27.91 -40.15
C VAL A 666 6.65 -27.77 -41.67
N MET A 667 7.48 -27.01 -42.37
CA MET A 667 7.36 -26.80 -43.82
C MET A 667 7.62 -28.05 -44.65
N ARG A 668 8.55 -28.92 -44.21
CA ARG A 668 8.88 -30.22 -44.81
C ARG A 668 7.92 -31.34 -44.40
N SER A 669 7.08 -31.12 -43.40
CA SER A 669 6.10 -32.12 -42.97
C SER A 669 5.01 -32.36 -44.03
N ALA A 670 4.35 -33.51 -43.93
CA ALA A 670 3.16 -33.82 -44.73
C ALA A 670 1.89 -33.06 -44.27
N LEU A 671 2.03 -32.05 -43.39
CA LEU A 671 0.89 -31.26 -42.92
C LEU A 671 0.30 -30.40 -44.05
N PRO A 672 -1.00 -30.10 -43.99
CA PRO A 672 -1.62 -29.14 -44.90
C PRO A 672 -1.00 -27.74 -44.79
N ASN A 673 -1.03 -26.97 -45.87
CA ASN A 673 -0.32 -25.70 -45.99
C ASN A 673 -0.79 -24.65 -44.97
N GLU A 674 -2.09 -24.60 -44.74
CA GLU A 674 -2.78 -23.78 -43.76
C GLU A 674 -2.39 -24.16 -42.32
N VAL A 675 -2.22 -25.46 -42.03
CA VAL A 675 -1.72 -25.93 -40.73
C VAL A 675 -0.25 -25.55 -40.53
N LYS A 676 0.57 -25.61 -41.59
CA LYS A 676 1.97 -25.16 -41.55
C LYS A 676 2.07 -23.68 -41.20
N VAL A 677 1.24 -22.84 -41.82
CA VAL A 677 1.21 -21.39 -41.56
C VAL A 677 0.70 -21.11 -40.15
N LEU A 678 -0.32 -21.82 -39.66
CA LEU A 678 -0.81 -21.69 -38.28
C LEU A 678 0.30 -21.97 -37.26
N LEU A 679 1.03 -23.08 -37.44
CA LEU A 679 2.14 -23.42 -36.55
C LEU A 679 3.22 -22.34 -36.56
N THR A 680 3.58 -21.80 -37.72
CA THR A 680 4.54 -20.70 -37.81
C THR A 680 4.04 -19.43 -37.10
N VAL A 681 2.76 -19.09 -37.22
CA VAL A 681 2.19 -17.90 -36.54
C VAL A 681 2.12 -18.12 -35.03
N LEU A 682 1.64 -19.27 -34.55
CA LEU A 682 1.57 -19.57 -33.12
C LEU A 682 2.96 -19.62 -32.48
N ARG A 683 3.97 -20.17 -33.15
CA ARG A 683 5.35 -20.13 -32.66
C ARG A 683 5.85 -18.70 -32.49
N LYS A 684 5.60 -17.83 -33.46
CA LYS A 684 6.01 -16.42 -33.39
C LYS A 684 5.32 -15.67 -32.26
N LEU A 685 4.06 -16.00 -31.99
CA LEU A 685 3.25 -15.36 -30.97
C LEU A 685 3.56 -15.90 -29.56
N PHE A 686 3.73 -17.21 -29.39
CA PHE A 686 3.75 -17.84 -28.07
C PHE A 686 5.13 -18.33 -27.61
N LEU A 687 6.00 -18.71 -28.53
CA LEU A 687 7.31 -19.30 -28.21
C LEU A 687 8.48 -18.32 -28.37
N GLN A 688 8.38 -17.39 -29.30
CA GLN A 688 9.41 -16.36 -29.45
C GLN A 688 9.19 -15.23 -28.43
N SER A 689 10.28 -14.71 -27.86
CA SER A 689 10.29 -13.61 -26.91
C SER A 689 9.64 -12.32 -27.46
N GLY A 690 9.00 -11.54 -26.59
CA GLY A 690 8.35 -10.27 -26.92
C GLY A 690 6.82 -10.24 -26.72
N SER A 691 6.30 -9.03 -26.59
CA SER A 691 4.90 -8.73 -26.25
C SER A 691 3.93 -8.83 -27.44
N GLY A 692 4.42 -8.94 -28.67
CA GLY A 692 3.57 -9.07 -29.87
C GLY A 692 4.35 -9.13 -31.18
N ARG A 693 3.62 -9.21 -32.30
CA ARG A 693 4.19 -9.30 -33.65
C ARG A 693 3.49 -8.38 -34.64
N GLN A 694 4.25 -7.58 -35.37
CA GLN A 694 3.69 -6.87 -36.53
C GLN A 694 3.20 -7.87 -37.58
N TYR A 695 2.14 -7.53 -38.32
CA TYR A 695 1.63 -8.37 -39.41
C TYR A 695 2.69 -8.68 -40.47
N SER A 696 3.58 -7.72 -40.74
CA SER A 696 4.73 -7.91 -41.63
C SER A 696 5.68 -8.99 -41.11
N ALA A 697 5.85 -9.11 -39.79
CA ALA A 697 6.69 -10.13 -39.15
C ALA A 697 6.08 -11.52 -39.28
N LEU A 698 4.75 -11.66 -39.31
CA LEU A 698 4.09 -12.95 -39.47
C LEU A 698 4.37 -13.56 -40.85
N ARG A 699 4.46 -12.73 -41.89
CA ARG A 699 4.75 -13.13 -43.27
C ARG A 699 6.22 -13.45 -43.54
N ARG A 700 7.14 -12.91 -42.73
CA ARG A 700 8.59 -13.17 -42.86
C ARG A 700 8.91 -14.65 -42.65
N GLY A 701 9.80 -15.25 -43.44
CA GLY A 701 10.17 -16.66 -43.34
C GLY A 701 9.14 -17.67 -43.89
N LEU A 702 8.02 -17.21 -44.48
CA LEU A 702 7.10 -18.06 -45.23
C LEU A 702 7.38 -17.99 -46.74
N PRO A 703 7.32 -19.11 -47.49
CA PRO A 703 7.33 -19.09 -48.94
C PRO A 703 6.22 -18.18 -49.50
N ALA A 704 6.48 -17.48 -50.60
CA ALA A 704 5.52 -16.54 -51.21
C ALA A 704 4.13 -17.19 -51.46
N SER A 705 4.11 -18.47 -51.84
CA SER A 705 2.89 -19.27 -52.05
C SER A 705 2.04 -19.48 -50.80
N LEU A 706 2.63 -19.41 -49.61
CA LEU A 706 1.98 -19.62 -48.31
C LEU A 706 1.56 -18.33 -47.61
N THR A 707 2.12 -17.19 -48.00
CA THR A 707 1.77 -15.88 -47.40
C THR A 707 0.29 -15.53 -47.52
N LYS A 708 -0.41 -16.05 -48.53
CA LYS A 708 -1.86 -15.88 -48.73
C LYS A 708 -2.71 -16.44 -47.59
N TYR A 709 -2.20 -17.41 -46.83
CA TYR A 709 -2.93 -18.02 -45.71
C TYR A 709 -2.76 -17.25 -44.40
N VAL A 710 -1.84 -16.27 -44.33
CA VAL A 710 -1.56 -15.53 -43.09
C VAL A 710 -2.77 -14.74 -42.62
N ASP A 711 -3.42 -13.96 -43.49
CA ASP A 711 -4.57 -13.12 -43.07
C ASP A 711 -5.80 -13.96 -42.65
N PRO A 712 -6.19 -15.02 -43.39
CA PRO A 712 -7.25 -15.93 -42.94
C PRO A 712 -6.95 -16.59 -41.60
N ILE A 713 -5.71 -17.04 -41.38
CA ILE A 713 -5.30 -17.71 -40.14
C ILE A 713 -5.26 -16.73 -38.97
N VAL A 714 -4.75 -15.52 -39.17
CA VAL A 714 -4.77 -14.48 -38.13
C VAL A 714 -6.20 -14.12 -37.75
N THR A 715 -7.13 -14.11 -38.72
CA THR A 715 -8.56 -13.91 -38.44
C THR A 715 -9.13 -15.02 -37.55
N LEU A 716 -8.76 -16.28 -37.79
CA LEU A 716 -9.16 -17.42 -36.96
C LEU A 716 -8.51 -17.40 -35.58
N ILE A 717 -7.22 -17.05 -35.48
CA ILE A 717 -6.49 -16.89 -34.21
C ILE A 717 -7.17 -15.83 -33.33
N LYS A 718 -7.62 -14.72 -33.93
CA LYS A 718 -8.38 -13.69 -33.23
C LYS A 718 -9.77 -14.17 -32.82
N ALA A 719 -10.48 -14.86 -33.72
CA ALA A 719 -11.81 -15.39 -33.43
C ALA A 719 -11.82 -16.43 -32.30
N GLU A 720 -10.75 -17.21 -32.15
CA GLU A 720 -10.56 -18.20 -31.08
C GLU A 720 -9.86 -17.62 -29.84
N ALA A 721 -9.67 -16.30 -29.78
CA ALA A 721 -9.07 -15.57 -28.65
C ALA A 721 -7.62 -15.97 -28.31
N PHE A 722 -6.84 -16.43 -29.29
CA PHE A 722 -5.41 -16.70 -29.14
C PHE A 722 -4.55 -15.43 -29.26
N ALA A 723 -5.00 -14.42 -29.98
CA ALA A 723 -4.31 -13.14 -30.10
C ALA A 723 -5.30 -12.02 -30.43
N GLN A 724 -4.86 -10.77 -30.32
CA GLN A 724 -5.66 -9.59 -30.65
C GLN A 724 -4.81 -8.50 -31.30
N ASP A 725 -5.44 -7.64 -32.10
CA ASP A 725 -4.76 -6.51 -32.72
C ASP A 725 -4.62 -5.36 -31.73
N VAL A 726 -3.44 -4.77 -31.65
CA VAL A 726 -3.16 -3.55 -30.90
C VAL A 726 -2.46 -2.57 -31.84
N TYR A 727 -2.89 -1.31 -31.80
CA TYR A 727 -2.34 -0.25 -32.64
C TYR A 727 -1.33 0.58 -31.85
N ILE A 728 -0.04 0.46 -32.20
CA ILE A 728 1.08 1.14 -31.53
C ILE A 728 1.88 1.88 -32.61
N ASP A 729 2.11 3.19 -32.44
CA ASP A 729 2.94 4.04 -33.32
C ASP A 729 2.68 3.86 -34.82
N ARG A 730 1.40 3.99 -35.21
CA ARG A 730 0.91 3.83 -36.59
C ARG A 730 1.06 2.42 -37.18
N ARG A 731 1.33 1.41 -36.35
CA ARG A 731 1.53 0.01 -36.77
C ARG A 731 0.56 -0.90 -36.02
N THR A 732 0.04 -1.91 -36.72
CA THR A 732 -0.78 -2.96 -36.10
C THR A 732 0.10 -4.11 -35.62
N ILE A 733 0.09 -4.36 -34.33
CA ILE A 733 0.82 -5.42 -33.63
C ILE A 733 -0.19 -6.45 -33.12
N LEU A 734 0.02 -7.71 -33.47
CA LEU A 734 -0.76 -8.85 -32.99
C LEU A 734 -0.17 -9.33 -31.65
N ILE A 735 -0.90 -9.15 -30.55
CA ILE A 735 -0.47 -9.51 -29.20
C ILE A 735 -1.07 -10.87 -28.80
N PRO A 736 -0.26 -11.84 -28.31
CA PRO A 736 -0.75 -13.15 -27.87
C PRO A 736 -1.54 -13.04 -26.56
N ASN A 737 -2.62 -13.82 -26.47
CA ASN A 737 -3.32 -14.04 -25.20
C ASN A 737 -2.58 -15.14 -24.41
N ARG A 738 -1.74 -14.76 -23.45
CA ARG A 738 -0.89 -15.71 -22.69
C ARG A 738 -1.67 -16.76 -21.89
N SER A 739 -2.95 -16.54 -21.58
CA SER A 739 -3.81 -17.57 -20.97
C SER A 739 -4.00 -18.80 -21.87
N ARG A 740 -3.83 -18.64 -23.20
CA ARG A 740 -3.90 -19.71 -24.21
C ARG A 740 -2.56 -20.39 -24.49
N SER A 741 -1.52 -20.15 -23.70
CA SER A 741 -0.18 -20.70 -23.96
C SER A 741 -0.17 -22.23 -23.93
N ALA A 742 -0.89 -22.86 -22.99
CA ALA A 742 -1.00 -24.32 -22.92
C ALA A 742 -1.69 -24.90 -24.17
N ASP A 743 -2.77 -24.26 -24.63
CA ASP A 743 -3.50 -24.65 -25.83
C ASP A 743 -2.64 -24.45 -27.10
N ALA A 744 -1.91 -23.34 -27.18
CA ALA A 744 -0.99 -23.06 -28.29
C ALA A 744 0.14 -24.09 -28.35
N LEU A 745 0.72 -24.45 -27.20
CA LEU A 745 1.72 -25.49 -27.10
C LEU A 745 1.15 -26.88 -27.45
N ALA A 746 -0.08 -27.19 -27.07
CA ALA A 746 -0.74 -28.43 -27.45
C ALA A 746 -0.92 -28.53 -28.98
N ILE A 747 -1.28 -27.42 -29.63
CA ILE A 747 -1.35 -27.34 -31.11
C ILE A 747 0.05 -27.51 -31.73
N ILE A 748 1.07 -26.85 -31.18
CA ILE A 748 2.43 -26.87 -31.70
C ILE A 748 3.08 -28.26 -31.55
N ASN A 749 2.89 -28.90 -30.40
CA ASN A 749 3.51 -30.19 -30.08
C ASN A 749 2.72 -31.39 -30.65
N GLY A 750 1.42 -31.22 -30.92
CA GLY A 750 0.54 -32.29 -31.38
C GLY A 750 -0.42 -31.88 -32.50
N PRO A 751 0.05 -31.34 -33.64
CA PRO A 751 -0.81 -30.81 -34.70
C PRO A 751 -1.69 -31.85 -35.39
N ASN A 752 -1.43 -33.15 -35.21
CA ASN A 752 -2.25 -34.24 -35.74
C ASN A 752 -3.20 -34.85 -34.69
N THR A 753 -2.92 -34.64 -33.40
CA THR A 753 -3.62 -35.30 -32.28
C THR A 753 -4.52 -34.35 -31.51
N THR A 754 -4.28 -33.04 -31.59
CA THR A 754 -5.11 -32.03 -30.92
C THR A 754 -6.47 -31.85 -31.62
N THR A 755 -7.53 -31.67 -30.82
CA THR A 755 -8.91 -31.42 -31.24
C THR A 755 -9.38 -30.00 -30.86
N LEU A 756 -8.44 -29.08 -30.71
CA LEU A 756 -8.77 -27.70 -30.34
C LEU A 756 -9.48 -26.96 -31.50
N PRO A 757 -10.52 -26.16 -31.23
CA PRO A 757 -11.34 -25.54 -32.28
C PRO A 757 -10.54 -24.76 -33.33
N LEU A 758 -9.46 -24.07 -32.92
CA LEU A 758 -8.58 -23.33 -33.82
C LEU A 758 -7.96 -24.22 -34.91
N ILE A 759 -7.47 -25.41 -34.58
CA ILE A 759 -6.83 -26.27 -35.58
C ILE A 759 -7.86 -26.90 -36.52
N GLU A 760 -9.05 -27.21 -36.03
CA GLU A 760 -10.14 -27.77 -36.84
C GLU A 760 -10.65 -26.76 -37.86
N ARG A 761 -10.81 -25.49 -37.45
CA ARG A 761 -11.19 -24.39 -38.33
C ARG A 761 -10.10 -24.01 -39.33
N VAL A 762 -8.83 -24.17 -38.96
CA VAL A 762 -7.73 -23.93 -39.91
C VAL A 762 -7.66 -25.05 -40.95
N ARG A 763 -7.93 -26.31 -40.58
CA ARG A 763 -7.96 -27.43 -41.54
C ARG A 763 -9.12 -27.35 -42.56
N SER A 764 -10.09 -26.48 -42.35
CA SER A 764 -11.22 -26.27 -43.26
C SER A 764 -11.07 -25.03 -44.17
N LEU A 765 -9.93 -24.34 -44.11
CA LEU A 765 -9.50 -23.32 -45.09
C LEU A 765 -8.92 -23.97 -46.35
#